data_AF-A0AAV1W1X2-F1
#
_entry.id   AF-A0AAV1W1X2-F1
#
_cell.length_a   1.000
_cell.length_b   1.000
_cell.length_c   1.000
_cell.angle_alpha   90.00
_cell.angle_beta   90.00
_cell.angle_gamma   90.00
#
_symmetry.space_group_name_H-M   'P 1'
#
loop_
_entity.id
_entity.type
_entity.pdbx_description
1 polymer ?
#
loop_
_entity_poly.entity_id
_entity_poly.type
_entity_poly.pdbx_seq_one_letter_code
_entity_poly.pdbx_strand_id
1 'polypeptide(L)'
;MDMHKEMSLQVDTTTEHDYAHLSNLLQEFTSIPDIDKAWLFKPESSATLDLQGMFSITQPDLLGNKKRKLIMSCNILKESGSSAKFLWDPFPIEMSEVSMVVPSPSGSKLLIIRNPENEAPSSFEIWSSSQIEKEFHIPQLVHGAVYNDGWFEGVSWNLDETFIAYVAEEPFPEKPTFDHMGYKKGSGAEKDCGYWKGQGDWEDDWGETYAGKRQPALFVININSGELHAVKGIDKSLSVGQVVWAPFTEGLEQYLVFVGWSSSGTRKLGIKYCSNRPCAIYAVRAPHHDSEFHSTEDLCALNLTQTISSAYFPRFSPDGKFLVFLSARSAVDSGVHNATNSLYRIDWPVDGKLYQSAKINDIIPVVMCAEDGCFPGLYCTTIHSNPWLSDNCTMIISSIWHSSEVLLSVNVLSGEILHISPEDSNFSWSFLMLDGNNIVGISSSPIDVPQIKYGMIIEKGMKNTTWSWSNISSPIFRCTDKVRSLLSSLQCTILKIPVKDVYDGLTRGASKPFEAIFVTSRSKKKDVLSPMIVILHGGPQDVSLSHFSKSWAFLSSAGYSLLIVNYRGSLGFGEEALQSLPGKVGSQDVNDVLSAIDHVINLGLASPSKITVTGISHGGFLTTHLIGQAPEKFVAAAAINPVCNFALMVGTTDIPDWCYVEALGTVARNCFTKAPSAEDLALFYSKSPISHSSKVLALN
;
A
#
# COMPACT_ATOMS: atom_id res chain seq x y z
N MET A 1 -53.50 13.58 24.73
CA MET A 1 -53.72 14.00 23.33
C MET A 1 -52.67 15.06 23.06
N ASP A 2 -51.51 14.66 22.57
CA ASP A 2 -50.54 15.59 22.00
C ASP A 2 -50.02 14.94 20.72
N MET A 3 -50.29 15.64 19.62
CA MET A 3 -50.04 15.22 18.26
C MET A 3 -48.54 15.13 17.99
N HIS A 4 -48.09 13.94 17.60
CA HIS A 4 -46.86 13.78 16.83
C HIS A 4 -46.95 14.63 15.56
N LYS A 5 -46.19 15.73 15.51
CA LYS A 5 -45.82 16.38 14.26
C LYS A 5 -44.70 15.55 13.65
N GLU A 6 -45.05 14.60 12.78
CA GLU A 6 -44.10 14.12 11.78
C GLU A 6 -43.70 15.32 10.91
N MET A 7 -42.47 15.80 11.07
CA MET A 7 -41.85 16.70 10.10
C MET A 7 -41.56 15.88 8.84
N SER A 8 -42.49 15.87 7.89
CA SER A 8 -42.19 15.49 6.52
C SER A 8 -41.21 16.52 5.95
N LEU A 9 -39.92 16.18 5.89
CA LEU A 9 -38.95 16.88 5.06
C LEU A 9 -39.34 16.66 3.59
N GLN A 10 -40.25 17.50 3.08
CA GLN A 10 -40.41 17.67 1.64
C GLN A 10 -39.11 18.29 1.12
N VAL A 11 -38.28 17.48 0.48
CA VAL A 11 -37.10 17.97 -0.25
C VAL A 11 -37.63 18.84 -1.40
N ASP A 12 -37.18 20.09 -1.48
CA ASP A 12 -37.57 20.99 -2.56
C ASP A 12 -37.10 20.41 -3.91
N THR A 13 -37.96 20.50 -4.93
CA THR A 13 -37.68 20.07 -6.31
C THR A 13 -36.37 20.63 -6.89
N THR A 14 -35.95 21.83 -6.46
CA THR A 14 -34.66 22.41 -6.84
C THR A 14 -33.49 21.61 -6.24
N THR A 15 -33.64 21.19 -4.99
CA THR A 15 -32.67 20.38 -4.26
C THR A 15 -32.59 18.96 -4.83
N GLU A 16 -33.72 18.37 -5.25
CA GLU A 16 -33.74 17.08 -5.94
C GLU A 16 -32.97 17.14 -7.27
N HIS A 17 -33.17 18.20 -8.06
CA HIS A 17 -32.44 18.39 -9.32
C HIS A 17 -30.93 18.56 -9.08
N ASP A 18 -30.53 19.31 -8.05
CA ASP A 18 -29.12 19.49 -7.69
C ASP A 18 -28.48 18.17 -7.22
N TYR A 19 -29.17 17.37 -6.42
CA TYR A 19 -28.69 16.05 -6.03
C TYR A 19 -28.59 15.09 -7.21
N ALA A 20 -29.56 15.10 -8.13
CA ALA A 20 -29.48 14.30 -9.35
C ALA A 20 -28.28 14.74 -10.22
N HIS A 21 -28.03 16.04 -10.34
CA HIS A 21 -26.87 16.57 -11.05
C HIS A 21 -25.55 16.12 -10.42
N LEU A 22 -25.40 16.26 -9.10
CA LEU A 22 -24.20 15.85 -8.36
C LEU A 22 -24.01 14.32 -8.42
N SER A 23 -25.08 13.54 -8.32
CA SER A 23 -25.03 12.08 -8.44
C SER A 23 -24.51 11.65 -9.82
N ASN A 24 -25.04 12.25 -10.89
CA ASN A 24 -24.56 11.99 -12.25
C ASN A 24 -23.09 12.39 -12.43
N LEU A 25 -22.68 13.54 -11.89
CA LEU A 25 -21.28 13.97 -11.94
C LEU A 25 -20.35 13.01 -11.18
N LEU A 26 -20.76 12.54 -10.01
CA LEU A 26 -20.01 11.54 -9.25
C LEU A 26 -19.87 10.23 -10.03
N GLN A 27 -20.94 9.78 -10.71
CA GLN A 27 -20.89 8.61 -11.59
C GLN A 27 -19.90 8.82 -12.75
N GLU A 28 -19.88 10.00 -13.37
CA GLU A 28 -18.90 10.32 -14.44
C GLU A 28 -17.45 10.19 -13.93
N PHE A 29 -17.12 10.75 -12.76
CA PHE A 29 -15.77 10.62 -12.17
C PHE A 29 -15.42 9.21 -11.73
N THR A 30 -16.38 8.50 -11.11
CA THR A 30 -16.15 7.12 -10.65
C THR A 30 -16.05 6.11 -11.79
N SER A 31 -16.58 6.44 -12.97
CA SER A 31 -16.42 5.62 -14.17
C SER A 31 -15.00 5.61 -14.74
N ILE A 32 -14.15 6.58 -14.37
CA ILE A 32 -12.74 6.61 -14.80
C ILE A 32 -12.02 5.44 -14.13
N PRO A 33 -11.43 4.49 -14.87
CA PRO A 33 -10.80 3.32 -14.26
C PRO A 33 -9.39 3.65 -13.70
N ASP A 34 -8.89 2.76 -12.85
CA ASP A 34 -7.51 2.74 -12.36
C ASP A 34 -6.75 1.57 -13.00
N ILE A 35 -5.44 1.70 -13.17
CA ILE A 35 -4.57 0.57 -13.56
C ILE A 35 -3.90 0.05 -12.29
N ASP A 36 -4.08 -1.23 -11.99
CA ASP A 36 -3.51 -1.85 -10.79
C ASP A 36 -2.11 -2.43 -11.03
N LYS A 37 -1.93 -3.12 -12.16
CA LYS A 37 -0.71 -3.84 -12.53
C LYS A 37 -0.59 -3.85 -14.06
N ALA A 38 0.64 -3.89 -14.57
CA ALA A 38 0.90 -4.13 -16.00
C ALA A 38 2.10 -5.05 -16.17
N TRP A 39 2.14 -5.78 -17.28
CA TRP A 39 3.25 -6.66 -17.62
C TRP A 39 3.39 -6.84 -19.13
N LEU A 40 4.54 -7.36 -19.55
CA LEU A 40 4.80 -7.74 -20.92
C LEU A 40 4.58 -9.24 -21.11
N PHE A 41 3.84 -9.56 -22.15
CA PHE A 41 3.58 -10.90 -22.64
C PHE A 41 4.28 -11.09 -23.99
N LYS A 42 4.95 -12.24 -24.16
CA LYS A 42 5.68 -12.63 -25.37
C LYS A 42 5.01 -13.85 -25.99
N PRO A 43 4.23 -13.69 -27.07
CA PRO A 43 3.62 -14.83 -27.74
C PRO A 43 4.69 -15.69 -28.44
N GLU A 44 4.51 -17.01 -28.42
CA GLU A 44 5.47 -17.97 -29.00
C GLU A 44 5.55 -17.91 -30.55
N SER A 45 4.61 -17.24 -31.23
CA SER A 45 4.37 -17.42 -32.66
C SER A 45 4.73 -16.24 -33.58
N SER A 46 5.27 -15.13 -33.09
CA SER A 46 5.64 -14.00 -33.97
C SER A 46 7.14 -14.00 -34.31
N ALA A 47 7.45 -14.24 -35.59
CA ALA A 47 8.77 -13.98 -36.18
C ALA A 47 9.14 -12.47 -36.19
N THR A 48 8.20 -11.61 -35.79
CA THR A 48 8.36 -10.18 -35.53
C THR A 48 8.45 -9.95 -34.02
N LEU A 49 9.32 -9.01 -33.61
CA LEU A 49 9.61 -8.58 -32.23
C LEU A 49 8.41 -7.87 -31.53
N ASP A 50 7.18 -8.32 -31.75
CA ASP A 50 5.98 -7.66 -31.24
C ASP A 50 5.74 -8.06 -29.78
N LEU A 51 6.04 -7.14 -28.86
CA LEU A 51 5.77 -7.30 -27.43
C LEU A 51 4.31 -6.94 -27.15
N GLN A 52 3.58 -7.80 -26.45
CA GLN A 52 2.20 -7.51 -26.04
C GLN A 52 2.21 -6.97 -24.60
N GLY A 53 1.79 -5.72 -24.40
CA GLY A 53 1.53 -5.17 -23.07
C GLY A 53 0.15 -5.59 -22.57
N MET A 54 0.04 -6.03 -21.33
CA MET A 54 -1.23 -6.33 -20.65
C MET A 54 -1.38 -5.44 -19.42
N PHE A 55 -2.57 -4.92 -19.21
CA PHE A 55 -2.90 -3.99 -18.13
C PHE A 55 -4.11 -4.51 -17.37
N SER A 56 -3.92 -4.78 -16.07
CA SER A 56 -5.01 -5.04 -15.14
C SER A 56 -5.62 -3.70 -14.71
N ILE A 57 -6.92 -3.58 -14.91
CA ILE A 57 -7.68 -2.36 -14.74
C ILE A 57 -8.80 -2.63 -13.74
N THR A 58 -8.98 -1.73 -12.77
CA THR A 58 -10.10 -1.77 -11.85
C THR A 58 -11.03 -0.59 -12.09
N GLN A 59 -12.33 -0.88 -12.11
CA GLN A 59 -13.40 0.13 -12.23
C GLN A 59 -14.41 -0.05 -11.09
N PRO A 60 -14.70 0.99 -10.30
CA PRO A 60 -15.80 0.96 -9.33
C PRO A 60 -17.16 0.76 -10.02
N ASP A 61 -17.97 -0.14 -9.49
CA ASP A 61 -19.38 -0.31 -9.82
C ASP A 61 -20.22 0.06 -8.60
N LEU A 62 -20.65 1.33 -8.56
CA LEU A 62 -21.40 1.88 -7.44
C LEU A 62 -22.77 1.20 -7.26
N LEU A 63 -23.42 0.79 -8.35
CA LEU A 63 -24.76 0.17 -8.28
C LEU A 63 -24.67 -1.30 -7.83
N GLY A 64 -23.65 -2.01 -8.31
CA GLY A 64 -23.36 -3.38 -7.89
C GLY A 64 -22.64 -3.49 -6.55
N ASN A 65 -22.26 -2.37 -5.93
CA ASN A 65 -21.41 -2.29 -4.74
C ASN A 65 -20.16 -3.21 -4.84
N LYS A 66 -19.51 -3.19 -6.01
CA LYS A 66 -18.38 -4.07 -6.34
C LYS A 66 -17.32 -3.33 -7.13
N LYS A 67 -16.18 -3.98 -7.33
CA LYS A 67 -15.12 -3.52 -8.23
C LYS A 67 -15.04 -4.49 -9.40
N ARG A 68 -15.13 -3.97 -10.63
CA ARG A 68 -14.94 -4.75 -11.85
C ARG A 68 -13.44 -4.80 -12.17
N LYS A 69 -12.91 -5.99 -12.38
CA LYS A 69 -11.54 -6.20 -12.88
C LYS A 69 -11.59 -6.49 -14.36
N LEU A 70 -10.77 -5.77 -15.12
CA LEU A 70 -10.70 -5.83 -16.57
C LEU A 70 -9.23 -6.02 -16.97
N ILE A 71 -8.98 -6.78 -18.03
CA ILE A 71 -7.68 -6.85 -18.68
C ILE A 71 -7.78 -6.16 -20.03
N MET A 72 -6.88 -5.21 -20.28
CA MET A 72 -6.69 -4.60 -21.58
C MET A 72 -5.31 -4.98 -22.11
N SER A 73 -5.26 -5.40 -23.37
CA SER A 73 -4.01 -5.76 -24.04
C SER A 73 -3.69 -4.74 -25.14
N CYS A 74 -2.41 -4.64 -25.49
CA CYS A 74 -1.94 -3.85 -26.63
C CYS A 74 -0.67 -4.43 -27.22
N ASN A 75 -0.41 -4.20 -28.51
CA ASN A 75 0.88 -4.47 -29.12
C ASN A 75 1.76 -3.22 -29.05
N ILE A 76 3.00 -3.38 -28.59
CA ILE A 76 4.00 -2.31 -28.47
C ILE A 76 4.92 -2.37 -29.68
N LEU A 77 4.78 -1.40 -30.58
CA LEU A 77 5.63 -1.25 -31.76
C LEU A 77 6.72 -0.22 -31.48
N LYS A 78 7.97 -0.65 -31.61
CA LYS A 78 9.14 0.23 -31.52
C LYS A 78 9.37 0.88 -32.89
N GLU A 79 9.23 2.19 -32.97
CA GLU A 79 9.52 2.94 -34.19
C GLU A 79 11.03 3.25 -34.27
N SER A 80 11.55 3.49 -35.48
CA SER A 80 12.94 3.94 -35.66
C SER A 80 13.11 5.35 -35.09
N GLY A 81 13.55 5.45 -33.83
CA GLY A 81 13.66 6.70 -33.08
C GLY A 81 13.44 6.48 -31.57
N SER A 82 13.24 7.58 -30.83
CA SER A 82 12.89 7.55 -29.41
C SER A 82 11.36 7.59 -29.17
N SER A 83 10.59 6.82 -29.93
CA SER A 83 9.13 6.72 -29.81
C SER A 83 8.66 5.27 -29.82
N ALA A 84 7.59 5.00 -29.06
CA ALA A 84 6.89 3.73 -29.07
C ALA A 84 5.39 3.97 -29.29
N LYS A 85 4.78 3.11 -30.10
CA LYS A 85 3.35 3.16 -30.41
C LYS A 85 2.64 1.96 -29.79
N PHE A 86 1.57 2.23 -29.06
CA PHE A 86 0.74 1.22 -28.42
C PHE A 86 -0.53 1.03 -29.23
N LEU A 87 -0.67 -0.15 -29.84
CA LEU A 87 -1.87 -0.56 -30.58
C LEU A 87 -2.77 -1.34 -29.64
N TRP A 88 -3.77 -0.65 -29.09
CA TRP A 88 -4.70 -1.21 -28.11
C TRP A 88 -5.73 -2.12 -28.75
N ASP A 89 -6.03 -3.20 -28.06
CA ASP A 89 -7.17 -4.03 -28.42
C ASP A 89 -8.49 -3.26 -28.22
N PRO A 90 -9.50 -3.53 -29.06
CA PRO A 90 -10.71 -2.72 -29.09
C PRO A 90 -11.59 -2.89 -27.84
N PHE A 91 -11.50 -4.03 -27.15
CA PHE A 91 -12.37 -4.38 -26.03
C PHE A 91 -11.56 -5.00 -24.89
N PRO A 92 -11.74 -4.51 -23.64
CA PRO A 92 -11.18 -5.18 -22.47
C PRO A 92 -11.94 -6.47 -22.16
N ILE A 93 -11.25 -7.42 -21.54
CA ILE A 93 -11.81 -8.68 -21.07
C ILE A 93 -12.15 -8.53 -19.58
N GLU A 94 -13.40 -8.79 -19.19
CA GLU A 94 -13.80 -8.79 -17.79
C GLU A 94 -13.35 -10.08 -17.09
N MET A 95 -12.58 -9.91 -16.04
CA MET A 95 -12.01 -10.99 -15.24
C MET A 95 -12.85 -11.19 -13.98
N SER A 96 -14.05 -11.74 -14.16
CA SER A 96 -14.94 -12.09 -13.04
C SER A 96 -14.26 -13.09 -12.11
N GLU A 97 -14.38 -12.92 -10.79
CA GLU A 97 -13.87 -13.87 -9.77
C GLU A 97 -12.35 -14.11 -9.77
N VAL A 98 -11.56 -13.32 -10.50
CA VAL A 98 -10.10 -13.45 -10.50
C VAL A 98 -9.50 -12.80 -9.26
N SER A 99 -8.81 -13.62 -8.48
CA SER A 99 -8.09 -13.19 -7.28
C SER A 99 -6.74 -12.58 -7.64
N MET A 100 -5.97 -13.26 -8.49
CA MET A 100 -4.62 -12.82 -8.89
C MET A 100 -4.30 -13.20 -10.33
N VAL A 101 -3.45 -12.38 -10.97
CA VAL A 101 -2.87 -12.63 -12.30
C VAL A 101 -1.37 -12.42 -12.18
N VAL A 102 -0.56 -13.45 -12.52
CA VAL A 102 0.89 -13.44 -12.34
C VAL A 102 1.58 -13.91 -13.62
N PRO A 103 2.27 -13.01 -14.36
CA PRO A 103 3.02 -13.41 -15.55
C PRO A 103 4.23 -14.27 -15.19
N SER A 104 4.60 -15.17 -16.09
CA SER A 104 5.82 -15.97 -15.96
C SER A 104 7.08 -15.14 -16.27
N PRO A 105 8.27 -15.55 -15.79
CA PRO A 105 9.53 -14.83 -16.01
C PRO A 105 9.88 -14.56 -17.47
N SER A 106 9.60 -15.51 -18.38
CA SER A 106 9.81 -15.32 -19.82
C SER A 106 8.77 -14.37 -20.46
N GLY A 107 7.62 -14.20 -19.80
CA GLY A 107 6.44 -13.52 -20.33
C GLY A 107 5.62 -14.40 -21.29
N SER A 108 5.91 -15.69 -21.45
CA SER A 108 5.17 -16.58 -22.36
C SER A 108 3.91 -17.20 -21.74
N LYS A 109 3.84 -17.26 -20.40
CA LYS A 109 2.72 -17.83 -19.65
C LYS A 109 2.14 -16.84 -18.66
N LEU A 110 0.89 -17.10 -18.27
CA LEU A 110 0.16 -16.34 -17.26
C LEU A 110 -0.51 -17.30 -16.29
N LEU A 111 -0.28 -17.11 -15.00
CA LEU A 111 -1.02 -17.80 -13.95
C LEU A 111 -2.23 -16.95 -13.55
N ILE A 112 -3.41 -17.55 -13.57
CA ILE A 112 -4.63 -16.97 -13.01
C ILE A 112 -5.06 -17.79 -11.80
N ILE A 113 -5.23 -17.11 -10.66
CA ILE A 113 -5.69 -17.73 -9.42
C ILE A 113 -7.10 -17.24 -9.10
N ARG A 114 -7.97 -18.18 -8.75
CA ARG A 114 -9.34 -17.94 -8.28
C ARG A 114 -9.49 -18.53 -6.89
N ASN A 115 -9.61 -17.68 -5.90
CA ASN A 115 -9.95 -18.09 -4.54
C ASN A 115 -11.44 -18.41 -4.44
N PRO A 116 -11.82 -19.39 -3.61
CA PRO A 116 -13.20 -19.77 -3.44
C PRO A 116 -13.97 -18.76 -2.58
N GLU A 117 -15.24 -18.51 -2.91
CA GLU A 117 -16.16 -17.75 -2.04
C GLU A 117 -16.77 -18.61 -0.91
N ASN A 118 -16.71 -19.95 -1.02
CA ASN A 118 -17.30 -20.94 -0.10
C ASN A 118 -16.33 -22.12 0.14
N GLU A 119 -16.81 -23.30 0.56
CA GLU A 119 -15.99 -24.54 0.73
C GLU A 119 -15.44 -25.14 -0.60
N ALA A 120 -15.41 -24.36 -1.69
CA ALA A 120 -14.93 -24.77 -3.00
C ALA A 120 -13.38 -24.81 -3.08
N PRO A 121 -12.78 -25.60 -4.00
CA PRO A 121 -11.34 -25.60 -4.23
C PRO A 121 -10.85 -24.27 -4.84
N SER A 122 -9.59 -23.93 -4.59
CA SER A 122 -8.91 -22.85 -5.34
C SER A 122 -8.59 -23.34 -6.74
N SER A 123 -8.82 -22.52 -7.78
CA SER A 123 -8.46 -22.85 -9.16
C SER A 123 -7.22 -22.10 -9.62
N PHE A 124 -6.31 -22.83 -10.25
CA PHE A 124 -5.07 -22.34 -10.84
C PHE A 124 -5.10 -22.64 -12.33
N GLU A 125 -5.15 -21.60 -13.16
CA GLU A 125 -5.14 -21.73 -14.62
C GLU A 125 -3.79 -21.23 -15.16
N ILE A 126 -3.16 -22.04 -16.01
CA ILE A 126 -1.96 -21.66 -16.76
C ILE A 126 -2.38 -21.34 -18.18
N TRP A 127 -2.19 -20.09 -18.58
CA TRP A 127 -2.52 -19.59 -19.89
C TRP A 127 -1.26 -19.38 -20.73
N SER A 128 -1.32 -19.74 -22.01
CA SER A 128 -0.34 -19.38 -23.04
C SER A 128 -1.08 -19.03 -24.33
N SER A 129 -0.53 -18.17 -25.19
CA SER A 129 -1.09 -17.88 -26.52
C SER A 129 -2.62 -17.63 -26.54
N SER A 130 -3.15 -16.96 -25.51
CA SER A 130 -4.60 -16.68 -25.31
C SER A 130 -5.51 -17.89 -25.09
N GLN A 131 -4.97 -19.03 -24.65
CA GLN A 131 -5.74 -20.23 -24.29
C GLN A 131 -5.26 -20.80 -22.95
N ILE A 132 -6.14 -21.54 -22.27
CA ILE A 132 -5.79 -22.32 -21.08
C ILE A 132 -5.04 -23.58 -21.53
N GLU A 133 -3.81 -23.74 -21.05
CA GLU A 133 -3.04 -24.98 -21.27
C GLU A 133 -3.32 -26.01 -20.18
N LYS A 134 -3.41 -25.55 -18.93
CA LYS A 134 -3.56 -26.40 -17.75
C LYS A 134 -4.45 -25.74 -16.72
N GLU A 135 -5.18 -26.57 -16.00
CA GLU A 135 -6.02 -26.17 -14.88
C GLU A 135 -5.81 -27.12 -13.71
N PHE A 136 -5.64 -26.58 -12.51
CA PHE A 136 -5.51 -27.34 -11.27
C PHE A 136 -6.55 -26.86 -10.26
N HIS A 137 -7.29 -27.81 -9.68
CA HIS A 137 -8.21 -27.55 -8.59
C HIS A 137 -7.62 -28.07 -7.29
N ILE A 138 -7.33 -27.16 -6.36
CA ILE A 138 -6.69 -27.49 -5.10
C ILE A 138 -7.74 -27.51 -3.98
N PRO A 139 -8.04 -28.67 -3.38
CA PRO A 139 -9.05 -28.79 -2.33
C PRO A 139 -8.69 -28.01 -1.06
N GLN A 140 -9.71 -27.55 -0.32
CA GLN A 140 -9.51 -26.84 0.95
C GLN A 140 -8.86 -27.67 2.06
N LEU A 141 -8.90 -29.00 1.93
CA LEU A 141 -8.18 -29.93 2.81
C LEU A 141 -6.66 -29.81 2.65
N VAL A 142 -6.19 -29.31 1.51
CA VAL A 142 -4.76 -29.11 1.24
C VAL A 142 -4.32 -27.74 1.73
N HIS A 143 -5.04 -26.68 1.34
CA HIS A 143 -4.87 -25.32 1.84
C HIS A 143 -6.12 -24.48 1.59
N GLY A 144 -6.29 -23.37 2.31
CA GLY A 144 -7.37 -22.41 2.10
C GLY A 144 -7.17 -21.46 0.93
N ALA A 145 -7.66 -20.24 1.07
CA ALA A 145 -7.49 -19.21 0.05
C ALA A 145 -6.01 -18.83 -0.10
N VAL A 146 -5.59 -18.57 -1.34
CA VAL A 146 -4.27 -17.99 -1.65
C VAL A 146 -4.27 -16.53 -1.22
N TYR A 147 -3.21 -16.10 -0.55
CA TYR A 147 -3.08 -14.72 -0.14
C TYR A 147 -2.86 -13.81 -1.36
N ASN A 148 -3.74 -12.83 -1.54
CA ASN A 148 -3.72 -11.91 -2.66
C ASN A 148 -3.66 -10.42 -2.27
N ASP A 149 -3.33 -10.14 -1.00
CA ASP A 149 -3.30 -8.79 -0.47
C ASP A 149 -2.18 -8.54 0.56
N GLY A 150 -1.57 -7.36 0.43
CA GLY A 150 -0.70 -6.74 1.43
C GLY A 150 0.56 -7.55 1.74
N TRP A 151 0.71 -7.95 3.01
CA TRP A 151 1.97 -8.46 3.55
C TRP A 151 2.22 -9.95 3.28
N PHE A 152 1.16 -10.76 3.23
CA PHE A 152 1.27 -12.20 3.00
C PHE A 152 1.14 -12.59 1.53
N GLU A 153 0.81 -11.65 0.63
CA GLU A 153 0.84 -11.89 -0.82
C GLU A 153 2.22 -12.41 -1.23
N GLY A 154 2.24 -13.53 -1.94
CA GLY A 154 3.48 -14.13 -2.42
C GLY A 154 3.18 -15.23 -3.42
N VAL A 155 3.52 -14.99 -4.69
CA VAL A 155 3.48 -15.98 -5.77
C VAL A 155 4.70 -15.75 -6.64
N SER A 156 5.48 -16.81 -6.87
CA SER A 156 6.73 -16.73 -7.63
C SER A 156 6.93 -17.98 -8.48
N TRP A 157 7.21 -17.76 -9.74
CA TRP A 157 7.65 -18.79 -10.67
C TRP A 157 9.15 -19.06 -10.51
N ASN A 158 9.57 -20.31 -10.64
CA ASN A 158 10.98 -20.60 -10.83
C ASN A 158 11.44 -20.19 -12.24
N LEU A 159 12.76 -20.12 -12.45
CA LEU A 159 13.36 -19.64 -13.70
C LEU A 159 12.95 -20.48 -14.93
N ASP A 160 12.84 -21.80 -14.75
CA ASP A 160 12.47 -22.73 -15.82
C ASP A 160 10.95 -22.80 -16.07
N GLU A 161 10.16 -22.07 -15.29
CA GLU A 161 8.70 -22.03 -15.36
C GLU A 161 8.04 -23.42 -15.25
N THR A 162 8.59 -24.25 -14.37
CA THR A 162 8.12 -25.62 -14.07
C THR A 162 7.48 -25.72 -12.68
N PHE A 163 7.82 -24.80 -11.77
CA PHE A 163 7.31 -24.75 -10.42
C PHE A 163 6.81 -23.35 -10.07
N ILE A 164 5.76 -23.30 -9.26
CA ILE A 164 5.21 -22.07 -8.71
C ILE A 164 5.20 -22.21 -7.19
N ALA A 165 5.89 -21.31 -6.50
CA ALA A 165 5.83 -21.17 -5.05
C ALA A 165 4.80 -20.11 -4.70
N TYR A 166 3.95 -20.37 -3.71
CA TYR A 166 2.90 -19.43 -3.31
C TYR A 166 2.51 -19.56 -1.84
N VAL A 167 1.92 -18.50 -1.30
CA VAL A 167 1.44 -18.43 0.08
C VAL A 167 -0.07 -18.57 0.13
N ALA A 168 -0.55 -19.53 0.92
CA ALA A 168 -1.98 -19.77 1.14
C ALA A 168 -2.27 -19.99 2.63
N GLU A 169 -3.53 -19.86 3.01
CA GLU A 169 -3.99 -20.23 4.34
C GLU A 169 -3.74 -21.71 4.62
N GLU A 170 -3.30 -22.05 5.84
CA GLU A 170 -3.26 -23.43 6.29
C GLU A 170 -4.64 -24.11 6.13
N PRO A 171 -4.66 -25.44 5.85
CA PRO A 171 -5.91 -26.17 5.73
C PRO A 171 -6.74 -26.09 7.02
N PHE A 172 -8.05 -26.30 6.88
CA PHE A 172 -8.97 -26.19 8.02
C PHE A 172 -8.56 -27.14 9.15
N PRO A 173 -8.47 -26.65 10.40
CA PRO A 173 -8.40 -27.55 11.54
C PRO A 173 -9.69 -28.38 11.58
N GLU A 174 -9.61 -29.62 12.08
CA GLU A 174 -10.80 -30.46 12.24
C GLU A 174 -11.84 -29.72 13.09
N LYS A 175 -13.01 -29.44 12.50
CA LYS A 175 -14.10 -28.75 13.20
C LYS A 175 -14.46 -29.58 14.45
N PRO A 176 -14.50 -28.99 15.65
CA PRO A 176 -14.93 -29.73 16.83
C PRO A 176 -16.39 -30.18 16.64
N THR A 177 -16.66 -31.46 16.89
CA THR A 177 -18.03 -31.96 16.89
C THR A 177 -18.63 -31.72 18.26
N PHE A 178 -19.78 -31.04 18.27
CA PHE A 178 -20.61 -30.85 19.45
C PHE A 178 -21.77 -31.84 19.38
N ASP A 179 -21.88 -32.72 20.36
CA ASP A 179 -23.03 -33.62 20.50
C ASP A 179 -23.62 -33.55 21.92
N HIS A 180 -24.64 -34.36 22.18
CA HIS A 180 -25.31 -34.44 23.47
C HIS A 180 -24.40 -34.96 24.61
N MET A 181 -23.22 -35.51 24.28
CA MET A 181 -22.22 -36.02 25.23
C MET A 181 -21.07 -35.02 25.48
N GLY A 182 -20.97 -33.94 24.71
CA GLY A 182 -20.10 -32.79 25.01
C GLY A 182 -19.20 -32.34 23.84
N TYR A 183 -18.02 -31.85 24.19
CA TYR A 183 -17.00 -31.34 23.26
C TYR A 183 -16.02 -32.45 22.85
N LYS A 184 -15.74 -32.56 21.55
CA LYS A 184 -14.73 -33.48 21.01
C LYS A 184 -13.80 -32.74 20.05
N LYS A 185 -12.50 -32.67 20.38
CA LYS A 185 -11.45 -32.10 19.50
C LYS A 185 -10.98 -33.21 18.56
N GLY A 186 -11.50 -33.22 17.32
CA GLY A 186 -11.08 -34.15 16.27
C GLY A 186 -11.33 -35.64 16.58
N SER A 187 -10.44 -36.50 16.06
CA SER A 187 -10.49 -37.98 16.20
C SER A 187 -10.11 -38.53 17.59
N GLY A 188 -10.43 -37.83 18.69
CA GLY A 188 -10.19 -38.29 20.06
C GLY A 188 -11.05 -39.50 20.46
N ALA A 189 -10.61 -40.29 21.45
CA ALA A 189 -11.39 -41.41 21.99
C ALA A 189 -12.60 -40.90 22.80
N GLU A 190 -13.67 -41.68 22.93
CA GLU A 190 -14.91 -41.35 23.68
C GLU A 190 -14.69 -40.97 25.17
N LYS A 191 -13.48 -41.13 25.70
CA LYS A 191 -13.14 -40.82 27.09
C LYS A 191 -12.88 -39.34 27.36
N ASP A 192 -12.78 -38.50 26.33
CA ASP A 192 -12.58 -37.05 26.48
C ASP A 192 -13.91 -36.26 26.58
N CYS A 193 -15.04 -36.95 26.48
CA CYS A 193 -16.39 -36.39 26.56
C CYS A 193 -16.80 -36.26 28.05
N GLY A 194 -16.71 -35.06 28.63
CA GLY A 194 -17.07 -34.92 30.05
C GLY A 194 -17.34 -33.54 30.62
N TYR A 195 -17.01 -32.43 29.95
CA TYR A 195 -17.25 -31.09 30.52
C TYR A 195 -17.63 -30.05 29.47
N TRP A 196 -18.75 -29.36 29.71
CA TRP A 196 -19.16 -28.12 29.04
C TRP A 196 -18.33 -26.91 29.50
N LYS A 197 -17.00 -27.06 29.61
CA LYS A 197 -16.15 -25.89 29.71
C LYS A 197 -16.05 -25.32 28.31
N GLY A 198 -16.90 -24.34 28.00
CA GLY A 198 -16.78 -23.49 26.82
C GLY A 198 -15.47 -22.70 26.85
N GLN A 199 -14.35 -23.38 26.65
CA GLN A 199 -13.11 -22.78 26.21
C GLN A 199 -13.19 -22.76 24.70
N GLY A 200 -13.72 -21.67 24.14
CA GLY A 200 -13.25 -21.27 22.83
C GLY A 200 -11.78 -20.92 23.04
N ASP A 201 -10.88 -21.74 22.48
CA ASP A 201 -9.48 -21.35 22.41
C ASP A 201 -9.47 -19.99 21.68
N TRP A 202 -9.05 -18.93 22.38
CA TRP A 202 -8.96 -17.61 21.74
C TRP A 202 -7.80 -17.67 20.76
N GLU A 203 -8.10 -17.51 19.48
CA GLU A 203 -7.11 -17.46 18.42
C GLU A 203 -6.78 -16.01 18.12
N ASP A 204 -5.51 -15.65 18.33
CA ASP A 204 -4.92 -14.38 17.91
C ASP A 204 -5.12 -14.18 16.40
N ASP A 205 -5.65 -13.02 15.99
CA ASP A 205 -5.72 -12.60 14.58
C ASP A 205 -4.83 -11.38 14.31
N TRP A 206 -4.57 -11.13 13.03
CA TRP A 206 -3.80 -9.95 12.58
C TRP A 206 -4.69 -8.69 12.41
N GLY A 207 -5.96 -8.72 12.86
CA GLY A 207 -6.87 -7.58 12.77
C GLY A 207 -7.13 -7.02 11.37
N GLU A 208 -7.60 -5.78 11.30
CA GLU A 208 -7.81 -4.95 10.12
C GLU A 208 -8.56 -5.68 8.99
N THR A 209 -7.90 -6.01 7.88
CA THR A 209 -8.49 -6.81 6.79
C THR A 209 -7.92 -8.23 6.72
N TYR A 210 -7.26 -8.66 7.80
CA TYR A 210 -6.79 -10.03 8.03
C TYR A 210 -7.63 -10.75 9.10
N ALA A 211 -8.64 -10.11 9.66
CA ALA A 211 -9.61 -10.75 10.55
C ALA A 211 -10.24 -11.97 9.86
N GLY A 212 -10.24 -13.11 10.56
CA GLY A 212 -10.73 -14.39 10.04
C GLY A 212 -9.79 -15.13 9.07
N LYS A 213 -8.67 -14.52 8.66
CA LYS A 213 -7.67 -15.22 7.85
C LYS A 213 -6.83 -16.16 8.70
N ARG A 214 -6.56 -17.36 8.17
CA ARG A 214 -5.81 -18.40 8.89
C ARG A 214 -4.30 -18.23 8.75
N GLN A 215 -3.52 -19.00 9.51
CA GLN A 215 -2.06 -18.96 9.45
C GLN A 215 -1.57 -19.09 7.98
N PRO A 216 -0.76 -18.14 7.47
CA PRO A 216 -0.18 -18.26 6.15
C PRO A 216 0.92 -19.33 6.14
N ALA A 217 0.89 -20.20 5.13
CA ALA A 217 1.85 -21.26 4.90
C ALA A 217 2.31 -21.28 3.43
N LEU A 218 3.48 -21.89 3.19
CA LEU A 218 4.14 -21.90 1.89
C LEU A 218 3.93 -23.23 1.17
N PHE A 219 3.58 -23.16 -0.11
CA PHE A 219 3.33 -24.31 -0.98
C PHE A 219 4.09 -24.17 -2.29
N VAL A 220 4.40 -25.31 -2.91
CA VAL A 220 4.99 -25.39 -4.25
C VAL A 220 4.17 -26.36 -5.09
N ILE A 221 3.75 -25.91 -6.27
CA ILE A 221 3.12 -26.76 -7.28
C ILE A 221 4.07 -26.99 -8.46
N ASN A 222 4.21 -28.24 -8.89
CA ASN A 222 4.83 -28.59 -10.15
C ASN A 222 3.77 -28.51 -11.26
N ILE A 223 3.91 -27.57 -12.19
CA ILE A 223 2.88 -27.38 -13.22
C ILE A 223 2.89 -28.49 -14.29
N ASN A 224 3.93 -29.32 -14.35
CA ASN A 224 4.02 -30.42 -15.32
C ASN A 224 3.33 -31.67 -14.79
N SER A 225 3.53 -32.02 -13.53
CA SER A 225 2.88 -33.19 -12.90
C SER A 225 1.56 -32.85 -12.21
N GLY A 226 1.34 -31.59 -11.84
CA GLY A 226 0.24 -31.16 -10.96
C GLY A 226 0.48 -31.51 -9.50
N GLU A 227 1.66 -32.02 -9.13
CA GLU A 227 1.97 -32.40 -7.76
C GLU A 227 2.16 -31.15 -6.88
N LEU A 228 1.56 -31.19 -5.69
CA LEU A 228 1.57 -30.11 -4.72
C LEU A 228 2.31 -30.52 -3.44
N HIS A 229 3.23 -29.68 -2.98
CA HIS A 229 3.98 -29.89 -1.74
C HIS A 229 3.84 -28.69 -0.80
N ALA A 230 3.45 -28.95 0.44
CA ALA A 230 3.65 -27.99 1.52
C ALA A 230 5.14 -27.92 1.88
N VAL A 231 5.69 -26.72 2.02
CA VAL A 231 7.11 -26.54 2.34
C VAL A 231 7.35 -26.86 3.81
N LYS A 232 8.25 -27.80 4.08
CA LYS A 232 8.60 -28.26 5.44
C LYS A 232 9.73 -27.41 6.04
N GLY A 233 9.89 -27.48 7.36
CA GLY A 233 10.98 -26.84 8.08
C GLY A 233 10.79 -25.35 8.40
N ILE A 234 9.59 -24.83 8.14
CA ILE A 234 9.16 -23.51 8.62
C ILE A 234 8.49 -23.68 9.98
N ASP A 235 8.94 -22.91 10.98
CA ASP A 235 8.36 -22.93 12.32
C ASP A 235 6.91 -22.41 12.29
N LYS A 236 5.99 -23.08 13.01
CA LYS A 236 4.56 -22.72 13.02
C LYS A 236 4.27 -21.35 13.65
N SER A 237 5.18 -20.82 14.46
CA SER A 237 5.08 -19.45 14.99
C SER A 237 5.43 -18.38 13.96
N LEU A 238 5.85 -18.76 12.75
CA LEU A 238 6.20 -17.83 11.68
C LEU A 238 5.03 -17.70 10.69
N SER A 239 4.46 -16.51 10.60
CA SER A 239 3.56 -16.17 9.49
C SER A 239 4.42 -15.82 8.27
N VAL A 240 4.20 -16.46 7.13
CA VAL A 240 5.03 -16.28 5.93
C VAL A 240 4.36 -15.41 4.87
N GLY A 241 5.16 -14.76 4.03
CA GLY A 241 4.69 -13.91 2.93
C GLY A 241 5.79 -13.64 1.90
N GLN A 242 5.44 -13.03 0.78
CA GLN A 242 6.39 -12.43 -0.19
C GLN A 242 7.49 -13.38 -0.67
N VAL A 243 7.13 -14.64 -0.92
CA VAL A 243 8.07 -15.65 -1.40
C VAL A 243 8.62 -15.32 -2.80
N VAL A 244 9.91 -15.59 -3.00
CA VAL A 244 10.61 -15.56 -4.28
C VAL A 244 11.53 -16.77 -4.41
N TRP A 245 11.69 -17.29 -5.64
CA TRP A 245 12.70 -18.31 -5.92
C TRP A 245 14.11 -17.73 -5.88
N ALA A 246 15.03 -18.47 -5.26
CA ALA A 246 16.45 -18.18 -5.40
C ALA A 246 16.95 -18.55 -6.81
N PRO A 247 17.98 -17.84 -7.32
CA PRO A 247 18.60 -18.15 -8.61
C PRO A 247 19.05 -19.60 -8.69
N PHE A 248 18.72 -20.27 -9.80
CA PHE A 248 19.14 -21.64 -10.04
C PHE A 248 20.63 -21.70 -10.41
N THR A 249 21.35 -22.63 -9.81
CA THR A 249 22.71 -22.99 -10.21
C THR A 249 22.77 -24.50 -10.38
N GLU A 250 23.23 -24.95 -11.54
CA GLU A 250 23.27 -26.37 -11.88
C GLU A 250 24.12 -27.16 -10.88
N GLY A 251 23.57 -28.28 -10.40
CA GLY A 251 24.22 -29.14 -9.40
C GLY A 251 24.12 -28.65 -7.95
N LEU A 252 23.42 -27.54 -7.68
CA LEU A 252 23.18 -27.03 -6.34
C LEU A 252 21.70 -27.11 -5.95
N GLU A 253 21.45 -27.12 -4.64
CA GLU A 253 20.10 -27.12 -4.07
C GLU A 253 19.35 -25.83 -4.39
N GLN A 254 18.06 -25.94 -4.74
CA GLN A 254 17.21 -24.77 -4.90
C GLN A 254 16.63 -24.31 -3.55
N TYR A 255 16.53 -23.00 -3.39
CA TYR A 255 15.97 -22.38 -2.19
C TYR A 255 14.79 -21.48 -2.53
N LEU A 256 13.86 -21.38 -1.59
CA LEU A 256 12.83 -20.36 -1.53
C LEU A 256 13.25 -19.32 -0.51
N VAL A 257 13.18 -18.05 -0.89
CA VAL A 257 13.40 -16.92 0.00
C VAL A 257 12.05 -16.27 0.28
N PHE A 258 11.74 -16.01 1.55
CA PHE A 258 10.44 -15.48 1.95
C PHE A 258 10.57 -14.57 3.17
N VAL A 259 9.53 -13.78 3.44
CA VAL A 259 9.45 -12.92 4.63
C VAL A 259 8.67 -13.63 5.72
N GLY A 260 9.17 -13.58 6.95
CA GLY A 260 8.54 -14.18 8.12
C GLY A 260 8.26 -13.16 9.23
N TRP A 261 7.06 -13.24 9.81
CA TRP A 261 6.64 -12.50 11.00
C TRP A 261 6.47 -13.47 12.17
N SER A 262 7.29 -13.32 13.20
CA SER A 262 7.23 -14.17 14.39
C SER A 262 6.07 -13.77 15.29
N SER A 263 5.31 -14.76 15.75
CA SER A 263 4.28 -14.61 16.78
C SER A 263 4.75 -15.17 18.13
N SER A 264 6.04 -15.43 18.32
CA SER A 264 6.56 -16.11 19.51
C SER A 264 6.35 -15.24 20.78
N GLY A 265 5.33 -15.58 21.57
CA GLY A 265 5.11 -15.02 22.92
C GLY A 265 4.40 -13.66 22.98
N THR A 266 3.91 -13.12 21.85
CA THR A 266 3.22 -11.82 21.80
C THR A 266 1.89 -11.92 21.05
N ARG A 267 0.96 -11.00 21.34
CA ARG A 267 -0.32 -10.85 20.62
C ARG A 267 -0.03 -10.51 19.16
N LYS A 268 -0.76 -11.10 18.20
CA LYS A 268 -0.72 -10.63 16.81
C LYS A 268 -1.39 -9.25 16.74
N LEU A 269 -0.63 -8.25 16.29
CA LEU A 269 -1.10 -6.87 16.18
C LEU A 269 -1.39 -6.54 14.72
N GLY A 270 -2.35 -5.65 14.44
CA GLY A 270 -2.70 -5.16 13.10
C GLY A 270 -1.47 -5.00 12.19
N ILE A 271 -1.45 -5.62 11.01
CA ILE A 271 -0.27 -5.63 10.11
C ILE A 271 -0.44 -4.78 8.86
N LYS A 272 -1.65 -4.63 8.32
CA LYS A 272 -1.94 -4.02 7.01
C LYS A 272 -1.31 -2.64 6.86
N TYR A 273 -1.55 -1.74 7.80
CA TYR A 273 -1.04 -0.36 7.75
C TYR A 273 0.12 -0.12 8.74
N CYS A 274 0.76 -1.19 9.20
CA CYS A 274 1.75 -1.17 10.28
C CYS A 274 3.05 -1.84 9.83
N SER A 275 3.98 -1.07 9.26
CA SER A 275 5.31 -1.56 8.90
C SER A 275 6.25 -1.70 10.12
N ASN A 276 5.81 -1.31 11.31
CA ASN A 276 6.53 -1.51 12.57
C ASN A 276 6.39 -2.92 13.16
N ARG A 277 5.78 -3.86 12.45
CA ARG A 277 5.80 -5.28 12.82
C ARG A 277 7.17 -5.87 12.45
N PRO A 278 7.97 -6.35 13.42
CA PRO A 278 9.25 -6.96 13.13
C PRO A 278 9.10 -8.12 12.15
N CYS A 279 9.99 -8.18 11.17
CA CYS A 279 10.03 -9.22 10.18
C CYS A 279 11.45 -9.47 9.71
N ALA A 280 11.69 -10.68 9.19
CA ALA A 280 12.99 -11.05 8.67
C ALA A 280 12.83 -11.84 7.37
N ILE A 281 13.89 -11.87 6.58
CA ILE A 281 13.98 -12.71 5.39
C ILE A 281 14.58 -14.06 5.80
N TYR A 282 13.91 -15.11 5.38
CA TYR A 282 14.30 -16.50 5.60
C TYR A 282 14.57 -17.19 4.27
N ALA A 283 15.43 -18.21 4.30
CA ALA A 283 15.62 -19.14 3.21
C ALA A 283 15.31 -20.56 3.66
N VAL A 284 14.61 -21.32 2.82
CA VAL A 284 14.31 -22.74 3.06
C VAL A 284 14.53 -23.52 1.77
N ARG A 285 14.96 -24.77 1.88
CA ARG A 285 15.16 -25.63 0.72
C ARG A 285 13.83 -25.89 0.02
N ALA A 286 13.82 -25.77 -1.31
CA ALA A 286 12.63 -26.05 -2.11
C ALA A 286 12.35 -27.57 -2.11
N PRO A 287 11.08 -28.00 -2.05
CA PRO A 287 10.73 -29.40 -2.21
C PRO A 287 11.12 -29.91 -3.61
N HIS A 288 11.80 -31.06 -3.68
CA HIS A 288 12.22 -31.73 -4.92
C HIS A 288 11.72 -33.17 -4.95
N HIS A 289 11.58 -33.72 -6.16
CA HIS A 289 10.92 -35.00 -6.43
C HIS A 289 11.63 -36.24 -5.85
N ASP A 290 12.90 -36.16 -5.41
CA ASP A 290 13.75 -37.36 -5.18
C ASP A 290 14.73 -37.33 -3.99
N SER A 291 14.63 -36.41 -3.03
CA SER A 291 15.57 -36.39 -1.89
C SER A 291 14.97 -36.98 -0.60
N GLU A 292 15.41 -38.20 -0.23
CA GLU A 292 15.34 -38.64 1.17
C GLU A 292 16.17 -37.68 2.03
N PHE A 293 15.54 -36.99 2.97
CA PHE A 293 16.22 -36.03 3.85
C PHE A 293 17.22 -36.76 4.76
N HIS A 294 18.51 -36.48 4.61
CA HIS A 294 19.57 -37.14 5.37
C HIS A 294 19.75 -36.60 6.82
N SER A 295 19.13 -35.46 7.17
CA SER A 295 19.11 -34.92 8.54
C SER A 295 17.92 -33.96 8.75
N THR A 296 17.49 -33.77 10.02
CA THR A 296 16.43 -32.82 10.40
C THR A 296 16.91 -31.37 10.51
N GLU A 297 18.22 -31.13 10.61
CA GLU A 297 18.80 -29.78 10.71
C GLU A 297 18.89 -29.08 9.35
N ASP A 298 19.06 -29.83 8.25
CA ASP A 298 19.12 -29.31 6.87
C ASP A 298 17.75 -28.85 6.31
N LEU A 299 16.67 -29.05 7.06
CA LEU A 299 15.29 -28.71 6.68
C LEU A 299 14.86 -27.33 7.19
N CYS A 300 15.45 -26.83 8.27
CA CYS A 300 14.94 -25.65 8.97
C CYS A 300 15.18 -24.36 8.19
N ALA A 301 14.18 -23.47 8.19
CA ALA A 301 14.30 -22.16 7.58
C ALA A 301 15.40 -21.32 8.27
N LEU A 302 16.34 -20.82 7.46
CA LEU A 302 17.47 -20.02 7.90
C LEU A 302 17.12 -18.53 7.85
N ASN A 303 17.17 -17.83 8.98
CA ASN A 303 17.02 -16.37 9.00
C ASN A 303 18.30 -15.70 8.44
N LEU A 304 18.17 -15.01 7.32
CA LEU A 304 19.26 -14.32 6.59
C LEU A 304 19.52 -12.90 7.10
N THR A 305 18.59 -12.32 7.87
CA THR A 305 18.61 -10.90 8.26
C THR A 305 18.53 -10.70 9.77
N GLN A 306 19.20 -11.56 10.55
CA GLN A 306 19.12 -11.55 12.02
C GLN A 306 19.66 -10.26 12.67
N THR A 307 20.50 -9.51 11.97
CA THR A 307 21.16 -8.30 12.48
C THR A 307 20.31 -7.03 12.33
N ILE A 308 19.14 -7.11 11.69
CA ILE A 308 18.23 -5.99 11.48
C ILE A 308 16.81 -6.37 11.93
N SER A 309 16.05 -5.37 12.40
CA SER A 309 14.73 -5.57 13.00
C SER A 309 13.58 -5.73 11.98
N SER A 310 13.85 -5.43 10.71
CA SER A 310 12.87 -5.50 9.61
C SER A 310 13.57 -5.80 8.29
N ALA A 311 13.05 -6.76 7.52
CA ALA A 311 13.45 -7.03 6.15
C ALA A 311 12.28 -7.59 5.33
N TYR A 312 11.94 -6.96 4.21
CA TYR A 312 10.82 -7.36 3.36
C TYR A 312 11.01 -6.94 1.88
N PHE A 313 10.11 -7.43 1.01
CA PHE A 313 10.17 -7.35 -0.45
C PHE A 313 11.51 -7.84 -1.05
N PRO A 314 11.89 -9.10 -0.83
CA PRO A 314 13.09 -9.68 -1.43
C PRO A 314 13.04 -9.66 -2.96
N ARG A 315 14.09 -9.16 -3.61
CA ARG A 315 14.27 -9.15 -5.07
C ARG A 315 15.68 -9.58 -5.43
N PHE A 316 15.79 -10.63 -6.24
CA PHE A 316 17.06 -11.03 -6.81
C PHE A 316 17.45 -10.15 -7.99
N SER A 317 18.73 -9.82 -8.11
CA SER A 317 19.28 -9.25 -9.34
C SER A 317 19.11 -10.23 -10.50
N PRO A 318 18.97 -9.78 -11.75
CA PRO A 318 18.76 -10.66 -12.89
C PRO A 318 19.90 -11.67 -13.12
N ASP A 319 21.13 -11.33 -12.70
CA ASP A 319 22.29 -12.21 -12.75
C ASP A 319 22.42 -13.14 -11.53
N GLY A 320 21.46 -13.07 -10.60
CA GLY A 320 21.39 -13.91 -9.40
C GLY A 320 22.43 -13.65 -8.32
N LYS A 321 23.22 -12.57 -8.44
CA LYS A 321 24.31 -12.28 -7.50
C LYS A 321 23.90 -11.53 -6.24
N PHE A 322 22.77 -10.81 -6.28
CA PHE A 322 22.35 -9.96 -5.17
C PHE A 322 20.92 -10.25 -4.77
N LEU A 323 20.68 -10.34 -3.48
CA LEU A 323 19.34 -10.29 -2.89
C LEU A 323 19.14 -8.90 -2.29
N VAL A 324 18.27 -8.09 -2.88
CA VAL A 324 17.93 -6.74 -2.43
C VAL A 324 16.60 -6.75 -1.68
N PHE A 325 16.48 -5.94 -0.63
CA PHE A 325 15.27 -5.85 0.16
C PHE A 325 15.16 -4.50 0.88
N LEU A 326 13.93 -4.16 1.28
CA LEU A 326 13.62 -2.98 2.10
C LEU A 326 13.65 -3.33 3.59
N SER A 327 13.91 -2.31 4.39
CA SER A 327 13.77 -2.37 5.84
C SER A 327 12.98 -1.17 6.35
N ALA A 328 11.99 -1.46 7.18
CA ALA A 328 11.24 -0.47 7.95
C ALA A 328 11.82 -0.38 9.37
N ARG A 329 13.14 -0.59 9.54
CA ARG A 329 13.80 -0.57 10.86
C ARG A 329 13.44 0.66 11.66
N SER A 330 13.31 1.82 11.03
CA SER A 330 12.98 3.06 11.75
C SER A 330 11.57 3.02 12.34
N ALA A 331 10.61 2.40 11.63
CA ALA A 331 9.25 2.18 12.13
C ALA A 331 9.25 1.19 13.30
N VAL A 332 9.93 0.05 13.15
CA VAL A 332 10.06 -0.97 14.21
C VAL A 332 10.75 -0.40 15.45
N ASP A 333 11.86 0.32 15.25
CA ASP A 333 12.71 0.83 16.31
C ASP A 333 12.16 2.11 16.96
N SER A 334 11.11 2.73 16.43
CA SER A 334 10.45 3.88 17.07
C SER A 334 9.04 3.57 17.55
N GLY A 335 8.42 2.52 17.00
CA GLY A 335 7.04 2.13 17.25
C GLY A 335 6.02 2.86 16.37
N VAL A 336 6.41 3.85 15.58
CA VAL A 336 5.49 4.52 14.63
C VAL A 336 5.08 3.55 13.52
N HIS A 337 3.86 3.66 13.01
CA HIS A 337 3.34 2.65 12.07
C HIS A 337 4.04 2.63 10.71
N ASN A 338 4.58 3.76 10.27
CA ASN A 338 5.36 3.85 9.04
C ASN A 338 6.45 4.90 9.19
N ALA A 339 7.58 4.71 8.54
CA ALA A 339 8.74 5.59 8.70
C ALA A 339 9.57 5.61 7.41
N THR A 340 10.68 6.35 7.44
CA THR A 340 11.64 6.32 6.34
C THR A 340 12.27 4.93 6.25
N ASN A 341 12.15 4.30 5.09
CA ASN A 341 12.77 3.00 4.83
C ASN A 341 14.26 3.15 4.55
N SER A 342 14.99 2.05 4.69
CA SER A 342 16.32 1.84 4.13
C SER A 342 16.33 0.67 3.16
N LEU A 343 17.32 0.65 2.26
CA LEU A 343 17.50 -0.38 1.24
C LEU A 343 18.83 -1.11 1.47
N TYR A 344 18.80 -2.43 1.38
CA TYR A 344 19.93 -3.31 1.67
C TYR A 344 20.14 -4.35 0.57
N ARG A 345 21.35 -4.92 0.54
CA ARG A 345 21.64 -6.13 -0.22
C ARG A 345 22.44 -7.15 0.56
N ILE A 346 22.21 -8.41 0.25
CA ILE A 346 23.08 -9.55 0.58
C ILE A 346 23.72 -10.03 -0.72
N ASP A 347 25.03 -10.28 -0.68
CA ASP A 347 25.74 -10.97 -1.76
C ASP A 347 25.32 -12.46 -1.72
N TRP A 348 24.67 -12.93 -2.79
CA TRP A 348 24.17 -14.29 -2.86
C TRP A 348 25.32 -15.26 -3.16
N PRO A 349 25.46 -16.35 -2.39
CA PRO A 349 26.62 -17.23 -2.50
C PRO A 349 26.62 -18.02 -3.82
N VAL A 350 27.73 -17.94 -4.55
CA VAL A 350 27.93 -18.67 -5.82
C VAL A 350 28.07 -20.18 -5.61
N ASP A 351 28.52 -20.60 -4.42
CA ASP A 351 28.63 -22.00 -4.04
C ASP A 351 27.32 -22.59 -3.49
N GLY A 352 26.24 -21.80 -3.46
CA GLY A 352 24.91 -22.19 -2.98
C GLY A 352 24.83 -22.46 -1.48
N LYS A 353 25.90 -22.22 -0.72
CA LYS A 353 25.92 -22.45 0.73
C LYS A 353 25.45 -21.20 1.46
N LEU A 354 24.31 -21.31 2.11
CA LEU A 354 23.77 -20.23 2.91
C LEU A 354 24.38 -20.24 4.31
N TYR A 355 24.71 -19.04 4.79
CA TYR A 355 25.25 -18.84 6.13
C TYR A 355 24.29 -17.98 6.94
N GLN A 356 24.14 -18.35 8.22
CA GLN A 356 23.25 -17.66 9.15
C GLN A 356 23.65 -16.19 9.40
N SER A 357 24.92 -15.86 9.16
CA SER A 357 25.53 -14.54 9.35
C SER A 357 25.95 -13.91 8.01
N ALA A 358 25.09 -13.98 7.00
CA ALA A 358 25.33 -13.31 5.72
C ALA A 358 25.58 -11.80 5.94
N LYS A 359 26.60 -11.26 5.29
CA LYS A 359 26.93 -9.84 5.39
C LYS A 359 25.84 -9.02 4.68
N ILE A 360 25.16 -8.18 5.44
CA ILE A 360 24.19 -7.20 4.92
C ILE A 360 24.95 -5.91 4.58
N ASN A 361 24.78 -5.42 3.35
CA ASN A 361 25.37 -4.17 2.90
C ASN A 361 24.27 -3.10 2.75
N ASP A 362 24.42 -1.94 3.38
CA ASP A 362 23.56 -0.77 3.19
C ASP A 362 23.71 -0.21 1.76
N ILE A 363 22.59 0.03 1.08
CA ILE A 363 22.55 0.75 -0.20
C ILE A 363 22.04 2.17 0.03
N ILE A 364 20.86 2.29 0.64
CA ILE A 364 20.23 3.58 0.97
C ILE A 364 19.98 3.60 2.47
N PRO A 365 20.67 4.46 3.24
CA PRO A 365 20.40 4.62 4.66
C PRO A 365 19.13 5.44 4.90
N VAL A 366 18.66 5.44 6.15
CA VAL A 366 17.58 6.31 6.61
C VAL A 366 18.03 7.78 6.49
N VAL A 367 17.24 8.60 5.80
CA VAL A 367 17.52 10.03 5.65
C VAL A 367 16.83 10.80 6.77
N MET A 368 17.64 11.41 7.65
CA MET A 368 17.13 12.14 8.82
C MET A 368 16.47 13.46 8.42
N CYS A 369 17.14 14.26 7.60
CA CYS A 369 16.65 15.56 7.16
C CYS A 369 17.37 15.94 5.87
N ALA A 370 16.64 16.09 4.78
CA ALA A 370 17.20 16.50 3.48
C ALA A 370 17.14 18.02 3.29
N GLU A 371 18.06 18.57 2.49
CA GLU A 371 17.95 19.95 2.02
C GLU A 371 16.85 20.12 0.96
N ASP A 372 16.40 21.35 0.73
CA ASP A 372 15.33 21.63 -0.23
C ASP A 372 15.71 21.15 -1.62
N GLY A 373 14.85 20.32 -2.23
CA GLY A 373 15.09 19.71 -3.55
C GLY A 373 16.03 18.51 -3.54
N CYS A 374 16.54 18.08 -2.37
CA CYS A 374 17.33 16.86 -2.24
C CYS A 374 16.45 15.65 -1.85
N PHE A 375 16.97 14.44 -2.09
CA PHE A 375 16.29 13.18 -1.79
C PHE A 375 15.88 13.10 -0.30
N PRO A 376 14.58 13.06 0.03
CA PRO A 376 14.09 13.15 1.40
C PRO A 376 14.19 11.83 2.18
N GLY A 377 14.51 10.74 1.50
CA GLY A 377 14.47 9.40 2.04
C GLY A 377 13.63 8.47 1.18
N LEU A 378 13.75 7.18 1.46
CA LEU A 378 13.03 6.15 0.73
C LEU A 378 11.69 5.88 1.42
N TYR A 379 10.60 6.18 0.72
CA TYR A 379 9.24 5.92 1.16
C TYR A 379 8.53 5.13 0.07
N CYS A 380 8.55 3.81 0.19
CA CYS A 380 8.01 2.89 -0.82
C CYS A 380 7.01 1.97 -0.14
N THR A 381 5.83 1.83 -0.74
CA THR A 381 4.78 0.93 -0.25
C THR A 381 4.91 -0.46 -0.87
N THR A 382 5.51 -0.58 -2.05
CA THR A 382 5.76 -1.85 -2.75
C THR A 382 7.05 -1.77 -3.58
N ILE A 383 7.61 -2.93 -3.94
CA ILE A 383 8.61 -3.06 -5.01
C ILE A 383 8.03 -3.96 -6.09
N HIS A 384 8.08 -3.51 -7.34
CA HIS A 384 7.62 -4.31 -8.49
C HIS A 384 8.33 -5.67 -8.54
N SER A 385 7.68 -6.71 -9.07
CA SER A 385 8.25 -8.06 -9.15
C SER A 385 9.52 -8.11 -10.02
N ASN A 386 9.57 -7.29 -11.07
CA ASN A 386 10.73 -7.12 -11.94
C ASN A 386 11.09 -5.63 -12.10
N PRO A 387 11.90 -5.05 -11.19
CA PRO A 387 12.26 -3.64 -11.21
C PRO A 387 13.61 -3.36 -11.90
N TRP A 388 14.25 -4.34 -12.53
CA TRP A 388 15.66 -4.26 -12.92
C TRP A 388 15.89 -3.83 -14.36
N LEU A 389 16.83 -2.89 -14.55
CA LEU A 389 17.40 -2.60 -15.85
C LEU A 389 18.37 -3.71 -16.29
N SER A 390 18.73 -3.72 -17.56
CA SER A 390 19.56 -4.75 -18.20
C SER A 390 21.04 -4.76 -17.74
N ASP A 391 21.44 -3.84 -16.86
CA ASP A 391 22.80 -3.76 -16.30
C ASP A 391 22.98 -4.60 -15.02
N ASN A 392 21.92 -5.31 -14.60
CA ASN A 392 21.86 -6.20 -13.45
C ASN A 392 22.09 -5.54 -12.08
N CYS A 393 22.25 -4.22 -12.03
CA CYS A 393 22.56 -3.50 -10.79
C CYS A 393 21.74 -2.23 -10.57
N THR A 394 20.94 -1.80 -11.56
CA THR A 394 20.09 -0.63 -11.44
C THR A 394 18.62 -1.03 -11.35
N MET A 395 17.93 -0.54 -10.32
CA MET A 395 16.51 -0.75 -10.07
C MET A 395 15.70 0.51 -10.29
N ILE A 396 14.48 0.38 -10.80
CA ILE A 396 13.47 1.44 -10.86
C ILE A 396 12.49 1.26 -9.71
N ILE A 397 12.31 2.32 -8.92
CA ILE A 397 11.46 2.31 -7.72
C ILE A 397 10.64 3.60 -7.68
N SER A 398 9.36 3.50 -7.29
CA SER A 398 8.53 4.67 -6.97
C SER A 398 8.72 5.05 -5.51
N SER A 399 8.84 6.35 -5.23
CA SER A 399 8.95 6.84 -3.85
C SER A 399 8.22 8.15 -3.63
N ILE A 400 7.69 8.33 -2.42
CA ILE A 400 7.11 9.59 -1.97
C ILE A 400 8.22 10.62 -1.79
N TRP A 401 8.07 11.77 -2.44
CA TRP A 401 8.92 12.93 -2.30
C TRP A 401 8.05 14.15 -2.01
N HIS A 402 7.96 14.50 -0.73
CA HIS A 402 6.98 15.46 -0.21
C HIS A 402 5.54 15.11 -0.62
N SER A 403 4.80 16.05 -1.22
CA SER A 403 3.40 15.83 -1.63
C SER A 403 3.25 15.14 -3.00
N SER A 404 4.30 14.53 -3.57
CA SER A 404 4.25 13.85 -4.86
C SER A 404 4.91 12.47 -4.81
N GLU A 405 4.45 11.54 -5.64
CA GLU A 405 5.19 10.30 -5.92
C GLU A 405 6.11 10.50 -7.12
N VAL A 406 7.33 10.01 -7.06
CA VAL A 406 8.34 10.15 -8.12
C VAL A 406 8.96 8.81 -8.49
N LEU A 407 9.56 8.76 -9.69
CA LEU A 407 10.34 7.61 -10.13
C LEU A 407 11.82 7.83 -9.83
N LEU A 408 12.45 6.83 -9.23
CA LEU A 408 13.87 6.81 -8.89
C LEU A 408 14.57 5.67 -9.62
N SER A 409 15.78 5.94 -10.08
CA SER A 409 16.75 4.93 -10.50
C SER A 409 17.79 4.76 -9.38
N VAL A 410 17.95 3.54 -8.88
CA VAL A 410 18.84 3.20 -7.77
C VAL A 410 19.88 2.18 -8.23
N ASN A 411 21.16 2.55 -8.19
CA ASN A 411 22.24 1.60 -8.45
C ASN A 411 22.67 0.91 -7.15
N VAL A 412 22.44 -0.40 -7.05
CA VAL A 412 22.60 -1.17 -5.80
C VAL A 412 24.05 -1.42 -5.40
N LEU A 413 25.01 -1.18 -6.32
CA LEU A 413 26.44 -1.35 -6.05
C LEU A 413 27.08 -0.05 -5.55
N SER A 414 26.73 1.08 -6.17
CA SER A 414 27.29 2.39 -5.83
C SER A 414 26.47 3.16 -4.80
N GLY A 415 25.18 2.83 -4.64
CA GLY A 415 24.23 3.62 -3.85
C GLY A 415 23.77 4.90 -4.55
N GLU A 416 24.08 5.10 -5.84
CA GLU A 416 23.64 6.27 -6.60
C GLU A 416 22.13 6.26 -6.79
N ILE A 417 21.50 7.42 -6.55
CA ILE A 417 20.05 7.65 -6.67
C ILE A 417 19.84 8.80 -7.66
N LEU A 418 19.05 8.55 -8.69
CA LEU A 418 18.65 9.56 -9.67
C LEU A 418 17.13 9.72 -9.68
N HIS A 419 16.66 10.96 -9.60
CA HIS A 419 15.26 11.31 -9.86
C HIS A 419 15.04 11.35 -11.37
N ILE A 420 14.19 10.46 -11.90
CA ILE A 420 14.06 10.24 -13.35
C ILE A 420 12.71 10.68 -13.94
N SER A 421 11.69 10.89 -13.10
CA SER A 421 10.47 11.59 -13.52
C SER A 421 10.77 13.07 -13.81
N PRO A 422 10.06 13.71 -14.76
CA PRO A 422 10.18 15.15 -15.01
C PRO A 422 9.94 15.98 -13.75
N GLU A 423 10.71 17.07 -13.61
CA GLU A 423 10.52 18.09 -12.57
C GLU A 423 9.30 18.98 -12.88
N ASP A 424 8.13 18.37 -13.00
CA ASP A 424 6.85 19.09 -13.06
C ASP A 424 6.31 19.20 -11.63
N SER A 425 6.14 20.42 -11.13
CA SER A 425 6.02 20.65 -9.68
C SER A 425 4.84 19.97 -8.98
N ASN A 426 3.81 19.52 -9.72
CA ASN A 426 2.53 19.09 -9.13
C ASN A 426 2.02 17.72 -9.59
N PHE A 427 2.82 16.95 -10.33
CA PHE A 427 2.42 15.63 -10.82
C PHE A 427 3.00 14.52 -9.94
N SER A 428 2.19 13.50 -9.69
CA SER A 428 2.65 12.23 -9.11
C SER A 428 2.83 11.19 -10.22
N TRP A 429 3.85 10.34 -10.04
CA TRP A 429 4.30 9.34 -10.99
C TRP A 429 4.42 7.96 -10.35
N SER A 430 3.76 6.97 -10.95
CA SER A 430 3.85 5.57 -10.52
C SER A 430 4.45 4.68 -11.60
N PHE A 431 5.27 3.71 -11.17
CA PHE A 431 5.92 2.74 -12.04
C PHE A 431 4.98 1.57 -12.33
N LEU A 432 4.84 1.20 -13.61
CA LEU A 432 4.02 0.06 -14.02
C LEU A 432 4.85 -1.15 -14.42
N MET A 433 5.75 -1.00 -15.40
CA MET A 433 6.55 -2.10 -15.94
C MET A 433 7.75 -1.60 -16.74
N LEU A 434 8.69 -2.50 -17.01
CA LEU A 434 9.82 -2.27 -17.90
C LEU A 434 9.61 -2.93 -19.27
N ASP A 435 10.06 -2.24 -20.32
CA ASP A 435 10.27 -2.76 -21.67
C ASP A 435 11.77 -2.69 -21.99
N GLY A 436 12.50 -3.73 -21.61
CA GLY A 436 13.96 -3.70 -21.60
C GLY A 436 14.46 -2.64 -20.62
N ASN A 437 15.08 -1.57 -21.14
CA ASN A 437 15.53 -0.42 -20.34
C ASN A 437 14.57 0.77 -20.38
N ASN A 438 13.45 0.64 -21.08
CA ASN A 438 12.43 1.69 -21.15
C ASN A 438 11.39 1.48 -20.06
N ILE A 439 10.79 2.57 -19.59
CA ILE A 439 9.85 2.57 -18.48
C ILE A 439 8.45 2.87 -18.99
N VAL A 440 7.49 2.07 -18.56
CA VAL A 440 6.06 2.42 -18.64
C VAL A 440 5.62 2.84 -17.24
N GLY A 441 5.02 4.02 -17.13
CA GLY A 441 4.50 4.55 -15.88
C GLY A 441 3.17 5.27 -16.07
N ILE A 442 2.58 5.71 -14.98
CA ILE A 442 1.40 6.57 -14.96
C ILE A 442 1.81 7.89 -14.36
N SER A 443 1.27 8.98 -14.91
CA SER A 443 1.40 10.30 -14.32
C SER A 443 0.04 10.98 -14.27
N SER A 444 -0.22 11.70 -13.18
CA SER A 444 -1.47 12.42 -12.95
C SER A 444 -1.28 13.58 -11.98
N SER A 445 -2.27 14.47 -11.93
CA SER A 445 -2.36 15.54 -10.93
C SER A 445 -3.76 15.56 -10.33
N PRO A 446 -4.04 16.32 -9.25
CA PRO A 446 -5.41 16.45 -8.73
C PRO A 446 -6.42 16.99 -9.75
N ILE A 447 -5.93 17.62 -10.83
CA ILE A 447 -6.74 18.22 -11.91
C ILE A 447 -6.50 17.57 -13.29
N ASP A 448 -5.58 16.62 -13.38
CA ASP A 448 -5.24 15.94 -14.64
C ASP A 448 -5.51 14.44 -14.50
N VAL A 449 -6.45 13.94 -15.31
CA VAL A 449 -6.75 12.50 -15.36
C VAL A 449 -5.49 11.70 -15.65
N PRO A 450 -5.37 10.47 -15.12
CA PRO A 450 -4.16 9.67 -15.32
C PRO A 450 -3.82 9.47 -16.79
N GLN A 451 -2.52 9.47 -17.08
CA GLN A 451 -1.98 9.24 -18.41
C GLN A 451 -0.87 8.19 -18.35
N ILE A 452 -0.86 7.29 -19.32
CA ILE A 452 0.26 6.36 -19.51
C ILE A 452 1.41 7.13 -20.15
N LYS A 453 2.60 6.96 -19.57
CA LYS A 453 3.85 7.60 -20.00
C LYS A 453 4.84 6.52 -20.40
N TYR A 454 5.59 6.78 -21.47
CA TYR A 454 6.68 5.94 -21.94
C TYR A 454 8.00 6.71 -21.85
N GLY A 455 8.90 6.22 -21.00
CA GLY A 455 10.20 6.79 -20.68
C GLY A 455 11.33 6.04 -21.40
N MET A 456 12.20 6.78 -22.07
CA MET A 456 13.36 6.24 -22.78
C MET A 456 14.65 6.96 -22.38
N ILE A 457 15.77 6.22 -22.35
CA ILE A 457 17.10 6.80 -22.13
C ILE A 457 17.59 7.40 -23.46
N ILE A 458 17.86 8.71 -23.48
CA ILE A 458 18.43 9.40 -24.66
C ILE A 458 19.96 9.41 -24.60
N GLU A 459 20.53 9.76 -23.45
CA GLU A 459 21.98 9.84 -23.27
C GLU A 459 22.41 9.06 -22.04
N LYS A 460 23.40 8.19 -22.21
CA LYS A 460 24.05 7.46 -21.11
C LYS A 460 25.44 8.07 -20.89
N GLY A 461 25.50 9.19 -20.18
CA GLY A 461 26.78 9.73 -19.70
C GLY A 461 27.31 8.90 -18.53
N MET A 462 28.62 8.98 -18.25
CA MET A 462 29.21 8.32 -17.07
C MET A 462 28.63 8.82 -15.72
N LYS A 463 27.92 9.96 -15.69
CA LYS A 463 27.33 10.56 -14.48
C LYS A 463 25.90 11.10 -14.64
N ASN A 464 25.38 11.24 -15.86
CA ASN A 464 24.04 11.76 -16.11
C ASN A 464 23.34 10.84 -17.11
N THR A 465 22.31 10.12 -16.65
CA THR A 465 21.38 9.40 -17.51
C THR A 465 20.17 10.29 -17.72
N THR A 466 19.92 10.72 -18.96
CA THR A 466 18.79 11.61 -19.27
C THR A 466 17.64 10.82 -19.87
N TRP A 467 16.45 11.04 -19.31
CA TRP A 467 15.22 10.37 -19.71
C TRP A 467 14.33 11.30 -20.54
N SER A 468 13.71 10.73 -21.57
CA SER A 468 12.67 11.37 -22.36
C SER A 468 11.34 10.69 -22.13
N TRP A 469 10.32 11.50 -21.87
CA TRP A 469 8.98 11.04 -21.57
C TRP A 469 8.02 11.42 -22.68
N SER A 470 7.21 10.46 -23.10
CA SER A 470 6.16 10.64 -24.11
C SER A 470 4.81 10.16 -23.59
N ASN A 471 3.75 10.80 -24.06
CA ASN A 471 2.38 10.41 -23.70
C ASN A 471 1.92 9.27 -24.61
N ILE A 472 1.40 8.21 -24.00
CA ILE A 472 0.78 7.11 -24.73
C ILE A 472 -0.74 7.32 -24.73
N SER A 473 -1.29 7.54 -25.92
CA SER A 473 -2.74 7.55 -26.11
C SER A 473 -3.31 6.20 -25.72
N SER A 474 -4.30 6.19 -24.82
CA SER A 474 -4.91 4.96 -24.30
C SER A 474 -6.44 5.09 -24.24
N PRO A 475 -7.19 4.01 -24.51
CA PRO A 475 -8.63 3.97 -24.33
C PRO A 475 -9.05 3.85 -22.84
N ILE A 476 -8.10 3.62 -21.92
CA ILE A 476 -8.37 3.30 -20.51
C ILE A 476 -8.94 4.52 -19.78
N PHE A 477 -8.22 5.64 -19.76
CA PHE A 477 -8.57 6.83 -18.97
C PHE A 477 -9.53 7.79 -19.70
N ARG A 478 -10.57 7.25 -20.35
CA ARG A 478 -11.57 8.07 -21.03
C ARG A 478 -12.47 8.78 -20.00
N CYS A 479 -12.67 10.08 -20.21
CA CYS A 479 -13.65 10.88 -19.48
C CYS A 479 -14.49 11.69 -20.47
N THR A 480 -15.66 12.15 -20.03
CA THR A 480 -16.56 12.97 -20.83
C THR A 480 -15.95 14.35 -21.11
N ASP A 481 -16.38 15.01 -22.19
CA ASP A 481 -15.95 16.39 -22.49
C ASP A 481 -16.35 17.36 -21.36
N LYS A 482 -17.45 17.08 -20.67
CA LYS A 482 -17.89 17.80 -19.48
C LYS A 482 -16.87 17.71 -18.35
N VAL A 483 -16.44 16.49 -17.98
CA VAL A 483 -15.40 16.28 -16.94
C VAL A 483 -14.10 16.98 -17.34
N ARG A 484 -13.65 16.81 -18.60
CA ARG A 484 -12.43 17.47 -19.09
C ARG A 484 -12.53 18.99 -19.00
N SER A 485 -13.67 19.57 -19.37
CA SER A 485 -13.91 21.00 -19.27
C SER A 485 -13.86 21.49 -17.82
N LEU A 486 -14.50 20.75 -16.89
CA LEU A 486 -14.51 21.11 -15.47
C LEU A 486 -13.10 21.10 -14.89
N LEU A 487 -12.33 20.03 -15.14
CA LEU A 487 -10.95 19.89 -14.69
C LEU A 487 -10.03 20.99 -15.26
N SER A 488 -10.16 21.32 -16.55
CA SER A 488 -9.38 22.39 -17.19
C SER A 488 -9.61 23.78 -16.59
N SER A 489 -10.75 23.98 -15.93
CA SER A 489 -11.09 25.23 -15.25
C SER A 489 -10.42 25.36 -13.87
N LEU A 490 -9.77 24.31 -13.38
CA LEU A 490 -9.13 24.27 -12.07
C LEU A 490 -7.63 24.61 -12.18
N GLN A 491 -7.08 25.00 -11.03
CA GLN A 491 -5.65 25.15 -10.79
C GLN A 491 -5.28 24.40 -9.52
N CYS A 492 -4.08 23.81 -9.53
CA CYS A 492 -3.50 23.10 -8.41
C CYS A 492 -2.12 23.70 -8.11
N THR A 493 -1.82 23.89 -6.83
CA THR A 493 -0.53 24.39 -6.34
C THR A 493 -0.15 23.67 -5.06
N ILE A 494 1.11 23.28 -4.93
CA ILE A 494 1.67 22.78 -3.66
C ILE A 494 2.23 23.98 -2.89
N LEU A 495 1.69 24.25 -1.71
CA LEU A 495 2.05 25.37 -0.85
C LEU A 495 3.03 24.90 0.23
N LYS A 496 4.15 25.62 0.39
CA LYS A 496 5.06 25.44 1.54
C LYS A 496 4.54 26.27 2.72
N ILE A 497 4.10 25.62 3.78
CA ILE A 497 3.55 26.25 4.98
C ILE A 497 4.65 26.38 6.04
N PRO A 498 5.02 27.61 6.45
CA PRO A 498 6.05 27.81 7.46
C PRO A 498 5.55 27.36 8.85
N VAL A 499 6.44 26.78 9.64
CA VAL A 499 6.18 26.42 11.04
C VAL A 499 6.24 27.69 11.90
N LYS A 500 5.14 28.04 12.60
CA LYS A 500 5.01 29.31 13.34
C LYS A 500 5.76 29.36 14.68
N ASP A 501 6.08 28.20 15.28
CA ASP A 501 6.64 28.10 16.64
C ASP A 501 7.98 27.33 16.69
N VAL A 502 8.98 27.82 15.96
CA VAL A 502 10.33 27.21 16.01
C VAL A 502 11.04 27.63 17.30
N TYR A 503 11.33 26.67 18.17
CA TYR A 503 12.08 26.86 19.43
C TYR A 503 13.29 25.92 19.49
N ASP A 504 14.22 26.18 20.43
CA ASP A 504 15.54 25.54 20.58
C ASP A 504 15.54 24.00 20.85
N GLY A 505 14.38 23.34 20.77
CA GLY A 505 14.24 21.89 20.95
C GLY A 505 13.63 21.16 19.75
N LEU A 506 13.31 21.83 18.64
CA LEU A 506 12.92 21.15 17.41
C LEU A 506 14.14 20.62 16.67
N THR A 507 14.00 19.41 16.11
CA THR A 507 14.97 18.88 15.15
C THR A 507 14.99 19.76 13.90
N ARG A 508 16.07 19.66 13.13
CA ARG A 508 16.22 20.43 11.89
C ARG A 508 15.07 20.11 10.93
N GLY A 509 14.75 18.82 10.75
CA GLY A 509 13.61 18.38 9.95
C GLY A 509 12.26 18.92 10.44
N ALA A 510 12.01 18.91 11.75
CA ALA A 510 10.73 19.38 12.30
C ALA A 510 10.52 20.90 12.24
N SER A 511 11.59 21.67 11.99
CA SER A 511 11.55 23.12 11.78
C SER A 511 11.35 23.52 10.32
N LYS A 512 11.48 22.58 9.37
CA LYS A 512 11.25 22.85 7.95
C LYS A 512 9.76 23.07 7.65
N PRO A 513 9.43 23.87 6.61
CA PRO A 513 8.06 23.97 6.12
C PRO A 513 7.49 22.60 5.77
N PHE A 514 6.22 22.39 6.11
CA PHE A 514 5.43 21.27 5.59
C PHE A 514 4.64 21.72 4.36
N GLU A 515 3.92 20.80 3.70
CA GLU A 515 3.20 21.12 2.47
C GLU A 515 1.70 20.95 2.57
N ALA A 516 0.98 21.72 1.75
CA ALA A 516 -0.44 21.53 1.49
C ALA A 516 -0.74 21.65 0.00
N ILE A 517 -1.50 20.70 -0.54
CA ILE A 517 -1.99 20.75 -1.93
C ILE A 517 -3.26 21.61 -1.93
N PHE A 518 -3.25 22.69 -2.70
CA PHE A 518 -4.37 23.59 -2.84
C PHE A 518 -4.97 23.52 -4.25
N VAL A 519 -6.26 23.18 -4.33
CA VAL A 519 -7.01 23.09 -5.59
C VAL A 519 -8.15 24.10 -5.58
N THR A 520 -8.26 24.91 -6.64
CA THR A 520 -9.33 25.89 -6.76
C THR A 520 -9.66 26.22 -8.22
N SER A 521 -10.74 26.96 -8.49
CA SER A 521 -11.11 27.37 -9.86
C SER A 521 -10.32 28.60 -10.33
N ARG A 522 -9.89 28.60 -11.60
CA ARG A 522 -9.23 29.74 -12.28
C ARG A 522 -10.18 30.91 -12.54
N SER A 523 -11.48 30.64 -12.66
CA SER A 523 -12.44 31.51 -13.35
C SER A 523 -13.23 32.48 -12.45
N LYS A 524 -13.02 32.47 -11.14
CA LYS A 524 -13.83 33.32 -10.25
C LYS A 524 -13.38 34.78 -10.34
N LYS A 525 -14.36 35.69 -10.54
CA LYS A 525 -14.17 37.13 -10.30
C LYS A 525 -13.52 37.27 -8.92
N LYS A 526 -12.46 38.07 -8.82
CA LYS A 526 -11.60 38.23 -7.62
C LYS A 526 -12.35 38.50 -6.30
N ASP A 527 -13.65 38.81 -6.35
CA ASP A 527 -14.46 39.20 -5.20
C ASP A 527 -15.33 38.07 -4.58
N VAL A 528 -15.42 36.86 -5.17
CA VAL A 528 -16.22 35.75 -4.60
C VAL A 528 -15.40 34.47 -4.40
N LEU A 529 -14.94 34.27 -3.17
CA LEU A 529 -14.21 33.06 -2.77
C LEU A 529 -15.15 31.85 -2.61
N SER A 530 -14.71 30.68 -3.12
CA SER A 530 -15.38 29.40 -2.94
C SER A 530 -15.43 29.00 -1.46
N PRO A 531 -16.45 28.24 -1.03
CA PRO A 531 -16.31 27.41 0.17
C PRO A 531 -15.10 26.50 0.04
N MET A 532 -14.36 26.32 1.14
CA MET A 532 -13.15 25.52 1.17
C MET A 532 -13.36 24.28 2.04
N ILE A 533 -12.94 23.12 1.55
CA ILE A 533 -12.88 21.87 2.30
C ILE A 533 -11.41 21.62 2.66
N VAL A 534 -11.14 21.51 3.96
CA VAL A 534 -9.85 21.02 4.48
C VAL A 534 -9.92 19.50 4.51
N ILE A 535 -8.98 18.85 3.83
CA ILE A 535 -8.92 17.38 3.70
C ILE A 535 -7.70 16.87 4.45
N LEU A 536 -7.91 15.90 5.34
CA LEU A 536 -6.89 15.33 6.22
C LEU A 536 -6.75 13.83 6.00
N HIS A 537 -5.53 13.36 5.73
CA HIS A 537 -5.23 11.94 5.53
C HIS A 537 -5.22 11.15 6.84
N GLY A 538 -5.24 9.82 6.73
CA GLY A 538 -5.07 8.89 7.85
C GLY A 538 -3.60 8.73 8.26
N GLY A 539 -3.29 7.69 9.05
CA GLY A 539 -1.93 7.41 9.50
C GLY A 539 -1.82 7.43 11.03
N PRO A 540 -1.06 8.36 11.64
CA PRO A 540 -0.64 9.66 11.07
C PRO A 540 0.57 9.64 10.14
N GLN A 541 1.38 8.58 10.15
CA GLN A 541 2.52 8.42 9.25
C GLN A 541 2.08 7.92 7.85
N ASP A 542 1.30 8.76 7.17
CA ASP A 542 0.89 8.60 5.77
C ASP A 542 1.06 9.95 5.05
N VAL A 543 0.60 10.08 3.80
CA VAL A 543 0.68 11.33 3.05
C VAL A 543 -0.46 11.47 2.04
N SER A 544 -0.95 12.69 1.83
CA SER A 544 -1.75 13.03 0.66
C SER A 544 -0.85 13.40 -0.52
N LEU A 545 -0.93 12.59 -1.58
CA LEU A 545 -0.14 12.78 -2.79
C LEU A 545 -0.90 13.58 -3.85
N SER A 546 -0.15 14.26 -4.71
CA SER A 546 -0.62 15.06 -5.85
C SER A 546 -1.07 14.20 -7.04
N HIS A 547 -1.61 13.00 -6.82
CA HIS A 547 -2.19 12.19 -7.90
C HIS A 547 -3.68 12.52 -8.09
N PHE A 548 -4.24 12.05 -9.19
CA PHE A 548 -5.65 12.21 -9.48
C PHE A 548 -6.52 11.40 -8.51
N SER A 549 -7.29 12.10 -7.68
CA SER A 549 -8.30 11.49 -6.83
C SER A 549 -9.70 11.80 -7.38
N LYS A 550 -10.47 10.75 -7.67
CA LYS A 550 -11.86 10.88 -8.16
C LYS A 550 -12.73 11.71 -7.23
N SER A 551 -12.57 11.55 -5.91
CA SER A 551 -13.34 12.29 -4.91
C SER A 551 -12.94 13.76 -4.84
N TRP A 552 -11.64 14.06 -4.93
CA TRP A 552 -11.16 15.45 -4.94
C TRP A 552 -11.53 16.16 -6.24
N ALA A 553 -11.40 15.47 -7.37
CA ALA A 553 -11.83 15.98 -8.69
C ALA A 553 -13.34 16.27 -8.70
N PHE A 554 -14.15 15.39 -8.12
CA PHE A 554 -15.59 15.61 -7.95
C PHE A 554 -15.89 16.84 -7.07
N LEU A 555 -15.31 16.91 -5.86
CA LEU A 555 -15.56 18.02 -4.92
C LEU A 555 -15.11 19.37 -5.50
N SER A 556 -13.94 19.42 -6.13
CA SER A 556 -13.45 20.65 -6.77
C SER A 556 -14.33 21.06 -7.96
N SER A 557 -14.80 20.10 -8.75
CA SER A 557 -15.74 20.34 -9.86
C SER A 557 -17.15 20.73 -9.39
N ALA A 558 -17.54 20.33 -8.19
CA ALA A 558 -18.77 20.79 -7.52
C ALA A 558 -18.64 22.23 -6.96
N GLY A 559 -17.48 22.87 -7.12
CA GLY A 559 -17.29 24.29 -6.83
C GLY A 559 -16.57 24.61 -5.51
N TYR A 560 -16.06 23.59 -4.82
CA TYR A 560 -15.27 23.75 -3.59
C TYR A 560 -13.79 24.00 -3.91
N SER A 561 -13.14 24.87 -3.12
CA SER A 561 -11.67 24.85 -3.02
C SER A 561 -11.26 23.73 -2.08
N LEU A 562 -10.15 23.05 -2.34
CA LEU A 562 -9.63 22.00 -1.48
C LEU A 562 -8.29 22.45 -0.90
N LEU A 563 -8.12 22.29 0.41
CA LEU A 563 -6.85 22.43 1.11
C LEU A 563 -6.51 21.07 1.72
N ILE A 564 -5.61 20.35 1.08
CA ILE A 564 -5.21 19.00 1.47
C ILE A 564 -3.88 19.12 2.21
N VAL A 565 -3.87 18.84 3.52
CA VAL A 565 -2.75 19.20 4.40
C VAL A 565 -1.91 17.97 4.74
N ASN A 566 -0.61 18.03 4.48
CA ASN A 566 0.39 17.08 4.96
C ASN A 566 1.09 17.68 6.18
N TYR A 567 0.53 17.46 7.37
CA TYR A 567 1.06 17.98 8.64
C TYR A 567 2.37 17.29 9.04
N ARG A 568 3.15 17.87 9.97
CA ARG A 568 4.39 17.21 10.44
C ARG A 568 4.06 15.87 11.10
N GLY A 569 4.78 14.82 10.69
CA GLY A 569 4.40 13.42 10.91
C GLY A 569 4.13 12.66 9.61
N SER A 570 3.83 13.38 8.52
CA SER A 570 3.61 12.81 7.19
C SER A 570 4.88 12.23 6.56
N LEU A 571 4.71 11.27 5.65
CA LEU A 571 5.80 10.68 4.85
C LEU A 571 6.36 11.67 3.83
N GLY A 572 7.59 11.45 3.37
CA GLY A 572 8.20 12.23 2.28
C GLY A 572 8.98 13.48 2.72
N PHE A 573 9.10 13.77 4.02
CA PHE A 573 9.74 14.98 4.55
C PHE A 573 11.04 14.72 5.36
N GLY A 574 11.52 13.48 5.39
CA GLY A 574 12.66 13.05 6.22
C GLY A 574 12.23 12.53 7.59
N GLU A 575 13.06 11.66 8.16
CA GLU A 575 12.76 10.96 9.40
C GLU A 575 12.57 11.91 10.60
N GLU A 576 13.33 12.99 10.69
CA GLU A 576 13.21 13.96 11.79
C GLU A 576 11.88 14.71 11.80
N ALA A 577 11.31 14.99 10.62
CA ALA A 577 10.00 15.63 10.50
C ALA A 577 8.89 14.64 10.91
N LEU A 578 9.02 13.39 10.47
CA LEU A 578 8.09 12.30 10.77
C LEU A 578 8.07 11.99 12.27
N GLN A 579 9.24 11.79 12.88
CA GLN A 579 9.40 11.44 14.30
C GLN A 579 9.12 12.61 15.26
N SER A 580 8.78 13.78 14.74
CA SER A 580 8.43 14.94 15.56
C SER A 580 7.03 14.87 16.17
N LEU A 581 6.13 14.07 15.57
CA LEU A 581 4.71 13.98 15.92
C LEU A 581 4.39 13.04 17.09
N PRO A 582 4.98 11.82 17.21
CA PRO A 582 4.67 10.93 18.32
C PRO A 582 4.79 11.63 19.69
N GLY A 583 3.78 11.47 20.55
CA GLY A 583 3.64 12.17 21.83
C GLY A 583 2.97 13.54 21.75
N LYS A 584 2.76 14.07 20.54
CA LYS A 584 2.23 15.41 20.27
C LYS A 584 1.01 15.43 19.33
N VAL A 585 0.41 14.29 19.06
CA VAL A 585 -0.87 14.22 18.35
C VAL A 585 -1.97 14.98 19.12
N GLY A 586 -2.89 15.59 18.38
CA GLY A 586 -3.95 16.42 18.95
C GLY A 586 -3.47 17.82 19.38
N SER A 587 -2.20 18.16 19.16
CA SER A 587 -1.67 19.50 19.39
C SER A 587 -0.78 19.98 18.25
N GLN A 588 0.30 19.27 17.92
CA GLN A 588 1.23 19.69 16.86
C GLN A 588 0.56 19.65 15.48
N ASP A 589 -0.04 18.51 15.15
CA ASP A 589 -0.78 18.28 13.92
C ASP A 589 -2.02 19.17 13.80
N VAL A 590 -2.74 19.41 14.91
CA VAL A 590 -3.83 20.40 14.95
C VAL A 590 -3.33 21.81 14.61
N ASN A 591 -2.23 22.26 15.24
CA ASN A 591 -1.65 23.57 14.98
C ASN A 591 -1.11 23.72 13.55
N ASP A 592 -0.57 22.65 12.97
CA ASP A 592 -0.12 22.64 11.57
C ASP A 592 -1.32 22.83 10.63
N VAL A 593 -2.44 22.13 10.86
CA VAL A 593 -3.66 22.33 10.06
C VAL A 593 -4.21 23.75 10.19
N LEU A 594 -4.29 24.29 11.41
CA LEU A 594 -4.71 25.67 11.65
C LEU A 594 -3.78 26.68 10.97
N SER A 595 -2.47 26.42 10.97
CA SER A 595 -1.48 27.26 10.30
C SER A 595 -1.64 27.24 8.79
N ALA A 596 -1.95 26.08 8.19
CA ALA A 596 -2.23 25.96 6.77
C ALA A 596 -3.51 26.74 6.37
N ILE A 597 -4.56 26.63 7.19
CA ILE A 597 -5.81 27.40 7.00
C ILE A 597 -5.53 28.91 7.05
N ASP A 598 -4.86 29.38 8.09
CA ASP A 598 -4.52 30.79 8.24
C ASP A 598 -3.63 31.27 7.08
N HIS A 599 -2.72 30.44 6.60
CA HIS A 599 -1.84 30.75 5.49
C HIS A 599 -2.64 31.05 4.21
N VAL A 600 -3.59 30.20 3.83
CA VAL A 600 -4.43 30.45 2.63
C VAL A 600 -5.41 31.60 2.81
N ILE A 601 -5.90 31.86 4.03
CA ILE A 601 -6.70 33.05 4.33
C ILE A 601 -5.86 34.31 4.13
N ASN A 602 -4.63 34.34 4.65
CA ASN A 602 -3.73 35.49 4.55
C ASN A 602 -3.30 35.78 3.11
N LEU A 603 -3.22 34.75 2.26
CA LEU A 603 -3.00 34.90 0.81
C LEU A 603 -4.26 35.36 0.05
N GLY A 604 -5.40 35.50 0.72
CA GLY A 604 -6.67 35.88 0.09
C GLY A 604 -7.30 34.75 -0.74
N LEU A 605 -6.92 33.49 -0.49
CA LEU A 605 -7.38 32.33 -1.24
C LEU A 605 -8.61 31.66 -0.62
N ALA A 606 -8.91 31.92 0.65
CA ALA A 606 -10.01 31.32 1.40
C ALA A 606 -10.78 32.35 2.24
N SER A 607 -12.10 32.16 2.33
CA SER A 607 -12.96 32.96 3.20
C SER A 607 -13.05 32.32 4.59
N PRO A 608 -12.75 33.04 5.70
CA PRO A 608 -12.80 32.47 7.04
C PRO A 608 -14.22 32.00 7.44
N SER A 609 -15.27 32.55 6.82
CA SER A 609 -16.66 32.19 7.09
C SER A 609 -17.20 30.99 6.30
N LYS A 610 -16.37 30.31 5.49
CA LYS A 610 -16.80 29.24 4.59
C LYS A 610 -15.84 28.06 4.56
N ILE A 611 -15.37 27.62 5.72
CA ILE A 611 -14.41 26.54 5.86
C ILE A 611 -15.12 25.31 6.44
N THR A 612 -14.96 24.17 5.78
CA THR A 612 -15.36 22.86 6.29
C THR A 612 -14.14 21.97 6.42
N VAL A 613 -14.26 20.89 7.18
CA VAL A 613 -13.17 19.93 7.39
C VAL A 613 -13.66 18.49 7.28
N THR A 614 -12.85 17.65 6.66
CA THR A 614 -13.09 16.21 6.62
C THR A 614 -11.78 15.44 6.67
N GLY A 615 -11.82 14.26 7.26
CA GLY A 615 -10.69 13.35 7.30
C GLY A 615 -11.09 11.95 7.71
N ILE A 616 -10.21 11.00 7.39
CA ILE A 616 -10.39 9.57 7.66
C ILE A 616 -9.37 9.06 8.67
N SER A 617 -9.76 8.16 9.58
CA SER A 617 -8.86 7.57 10.59
C SER A 617 -8.19 8.66 11.46
N HIS A 618 -6.86 8.82 11.42
CA HIS A 618 -6.17 9.96 12.07
C HIS A 618 -6.67 11.32 11.57
N GLY A 619 -7.04 11.44 10.30
CA GLY A 619 -7.69 12.64 9.78
C GLY A 619 -9.07 12.88 10.41
N GLY A 620 -9.78 11.82 10.82
CA GLY A 620 -11.01 11.90 11.61
C GLY A 620 -10.74 12.30 13.07
N PHE A 621 -9.65 11.80 13.66
CA PHE A 621 -9.13 12.26 14.96
C PHE A 621 -8.81 13.76 14.93
N LEU A 622 -8.12 14.23 13.89
CA LEU A 622 -7.86 15.65 13.69
C LEU A 622 -9.14 16.45 13.46
N THR A 623 -10.07 15.94 12.63
CA THR A 623 -11.36 16.60 12.39
C THR A 623 -12.11 16.86 13.70
N THR A 624 -12.16 15.86 14.59
CA THR A 624 -12.84 15.98 15.89
C THR A 624 -12.08 16.86 16.88
N HIS A 625 -10.74 16.86 16.85
CA HIS A 625 -9.94 17.82 17.62
C HIS A 625 -10.15 19.25 17.15
N LEU A 626 -10.15 19.50 15.84
CA LEU A 626 -10.28 20.83 15.25
C LEU A 626 -11.62 21.48 15.62
N ILE A 627 -12.73 20.75 15.56
CA ILE A 627 -14.05 21.28 15.98
C ILE A 627 -14.19 21.44 17.49
N GLY A 628 -13.37 20.76 18.29
CA GLY A 628 -13.34 20.94 19.76
C GLY A 628 -12.39 22.06 20.20
N GLN A 629 -11.31 22.31 19.46
CA GLN A 629 -10.26 23.25 19.84
C GLN A 629 -10.39 24.62 19.15
N ALA A 630 -10.94 24.67 17.94
CA ALA A 630 -11.21 25.89 17.17
C ALA A 630 -12.61 25.83 16.52
N PRO A 631 -13.68 25.64 17.32
CA PRO A 631 -15.04 25.41 16.82
C PRO A 631 -15.56 26.51 15.89
N GLU A 632 -15.15 27.77 16.10
CA GLU A 632 -15.57 28.93 15.32
C GLU A 632 -14.99 28.99 13.90
N LYS A 633 -13.96 28.18 13.60
CA LYS A 633 -13.35 28.16 12.26
C LYS A 633 -14.15 27.35 11.24
N PHE A 634 -15.03 26.45 11.67
CA PHE A 634 -15.65 25.47 10.79
C PHE A 634 -17.17 25.62 10.73
N VAL A 635 -17.73 25.68 9.52
CA VAL A 635 -19.18 25.71 9.30
C VAL A 635 -19.79 24.32 9.16
N ALA A 636 -18.97 23.30 8.92
CA ALA A 636 -19.36 21.89 8.92
C ALA A 636 -18.11 21.00 9.06
N ALA A 637 -18.31 19.80 9.60
CA ALA A 637 -17.26 18.78 9.71
C ALA A 637 -17.80 17.39 9.40
N ALA A 638 -16.99 16.55 8.75
CA ALA A 638 -17.29 15.15 8.47
C ALA A 638 -16.09 14.27 8.85
N ALA A 639 -16.20 13.59 9.99
CA ALA A 639 -15.17 12.67 10.49
C ALA A 639 -15.50 11.23 10.07
N ILE A 640 -14.58 10.58 9.35
CA ILE A 640 -14.76 9.23 8.81
C ILE A 640 -13.88 8.26 9.59
N ASN A 641 -14.47 7.20 10.15
CA ASN A 641 -13.78 6.22 11.01
C ASN A 641 -12.85 6.88 12.06
N PRO A 642 -13.31 7.90 12.83
CA PRO A 642 -12.43 8.69 13.67
C PRO A 642 -11.98 7.93 14.92
N VAL A 643 -10.78 8.24 15.39
CA VAL A 643 -10.40 7.99 16.78
C VAL A 643 -10.85 9.17 17.63
N CYS A 644 -11.79 8.96 18.55
CA CYS A 644 -12.31 10.01 19.44
C CYS A 644 -11.80 9.89 20.88
N ASN A 645 -11.36 8.70 21.31
CA ASN A 645 -10.99 8.40 22.68
C ASN A 645 -9.93 7.29 22.76
N PHE A 646 -8.66 7.66 22.97
CA PHE A 646 -7.55 6.72 23.15
C PHE A 646 -7.75 5.77 24.33
N ALA A 647 -8.31 6.27 25.45
CA ALA A 647 -8.49 5.47 26.67
C ALA A 647 -9.48 4.31 26.46
N LEU A 648 -10.43 4.47 25.52
CA LEU A 648 -11.32 3.39 25.08
C LEU A 648 -10.69 2.56 23.96
N MET A 649 -10.03 3.21 23.00
CA MET A 649 -9.44 2.56 21.83
C MET A 649 -8.39 1.52 22.23
N VAL A 650 -7.51 1.82 23.18
CA VAL A 650 -6.40 0.93 23.58
C VAL A 650 -6.86 -0.47 24.00
N GLY A 651 -8.08 -0.62 24.53
CA GLY A 651 -8.65 -1.91 24.92
C GLY A 651 -9.44 -2.64 23.83
N THR A 652 -9.74 -1.98 22.70
CA THR A 652 -10.65 -2.50 21.65
C THR A 652 -10.01 -2.62 20.28
N THR A 653 -8.93 -1.88 20.04
CA THR A 653 -8.21 -1.91 18.77
C THR A 653 -7.30 -3.15 18.64
N ASP A 654 -7.00 -3.49 17.39
CA ASP A 654 -5.99 -4.49 16.98
C ASP A 654 -4.56 -3.92 16.96
N ILE A 655 -4.42 -2.59 17.04
CA ILE A 655 -3.16 -1.84 17.08
C ILE A 655 -2.97 -1.03 18.38
N PRO A 656 -3.10 -1.64 19.58
CA PRO A 656 -3.11 -0.90 20.84
C PRO A 656 -1.79 -0.18 21.16
N ASP A 657 -0.68 -0.65 20.59
CA ASP A 657 0.63 -0.01 20.63
C ASP A 657 0.62 1.40 20.02
N TRP A 658 -0.23 1.65 19.04
CA TRP A 658 -0.43 2.97 18.44
C TRP A 658 -0.84 4.02 19.49
N CYS A 659 -1.77 3.67 20.38
CA CYS A 659 -2.23 4.56 21.44
C CYS A 659 -1.07 5.00 22.35
N TYR A 660 -0.15 4.08 22.64
CA TYR A 660 1.05 4.37 23.44
C TYR A 660 1.99 5.31 22.69
N VAL A 661 2.39 4.94 21.48
CA VAL A 661 3.41 5.68 20.71
C VAL A 661 2.91 7.08 20.38
N GLU A 662 1.67 7.22 19.92
CA GLU A 662 1.15 8.53 19.52
C GLU A 662 0.83 9.43 20.71
N ALA A 663 0.32 8.90 21.82
CA ALA A 663 0.00 9.73 22.99
C ALA A 663 1.23 10.08 23.85
N LEU A 664 2.22 9.18 23.92
CA LEU A 664 3.33 9.24 24.89
C LEU A 664 4.71 9.40 24.23
N GLY A 665 4.82 9.21 22.92
CA GLY A 665 6.06 9.27 22.17
C GLY A 665 6.75 7.92 22.00
N THR A 666 7.83 7.90 21.23
CA THR A 666 8.54 6.69 20.77
C THR A 666 9.15 5.84 21.89
N VAL A 667 9.40 6.43 23.06
CA VAL A 667 9.87 5.71 24.25
C VAL A 667 8.82 4.71 24.75
N ALA A 668 7.53 5.02 24.56
CA ALA A 668 6.43 4.21 25.06
C ALA A 668 6.23 2.90 24.31
N ARG A 669 6.93 2.68 23.18
CA ARG A 669 6.95 1.36 22.52
C ARG A 669 7.40 0.24 23.48
N ASN A 670 8.31 0.56 24.41
CA ASN A 670 8.83 -0.38 25.40
C ASN A 670 7.92 -0.51 26.63
N CYS A 671 6.89 0.33 26.73
CA CYS A 671 5.95 0.40 27.83
C CYS A 671 4.59 -0.22 27.47
N PHE A 672 4.44 -0.78 26.26
CA PHE A 672 3.20 -1.41 25.83
C PHE A 672 2.79 -2.55 26.77
N THR A 673 1.54 -2.52 27.20
CA THR A 673 0.93 -3.56 28.04
C THR A 673 -0.50 -3.81 27.58
N LYS A 674 -0.96 -5.07 27.73
CA LYS A 674 -2.36 -5.46 27.47
C LYS A 674 -3.34 -4.84 28.49
N ALA A 675 -2.83 -4.34 29.61
CA ALA A 675 -3.59 -3.68 30.66
C ALA A 675 -2.93 -2.33 31.00
N PRO A 676 -3.40 -1.23 30.37
CA PRO A 676 -2.94 0.11 30.68
C PRO A 676 -3.19 0.48 32.16
N SER A 677 -2.28 1.25 32.76
CA SER A 677 -2.45 1.77 34.12
C SER A 677 -3.50 2.88 34.18
N ALA A 678 -3.94 3.26 35.37
CA ALA A 678 -4.86 4.40 35.54
C ALA A 678 -4.21 5.70 35.06
N GLU A 679 -2.91 5.86 35.27
CA GLU A 679 -2.10 6.97 34.78
C GLU A 679 -2.05 7.00 33.24
N ASP A 680 -1.83 5.84 32.59
CA ASP A 680 -1.85 5.73 31.13
C ASP A 680 -3.21 6.14 30.57
N LEU A 681 -4.31 5.62 31.16
CA LEU A 681 -5.68 5.95 30.72
C LEU A 681 -6.01 7.43 30.89
N ALA A 682 -5.56 8.06 31.98
CA ALA A 682 -5.73 9.50 32.18
C ALA A 682 -4.97 10.32 31.13
N LEU A 683 -3.76 9.89 30.79
CA LEU A 683 -2.94 10.55 29.77
C LEU A 683 -3.53 10.36 28.37
N PHE A 684 -3.96 9.15 28.02
CA PHE A 684 -4.71 8.86 26.80
C PHE A 684 -5.97 9.72 26.68
N TYR A 685 -6.75 9.86 27.75
CA TYR A 685 -7.92 10.74 27.76
C TYR A 685 -7.52 12.21 27.50
N SER A 686 -6.45 12.69 28.13
CA SER A 686 -5.98 14.08 27.96
C SER A 686 -5.53 14.40 26.53
N LYS A 687 -5.08 13.40 25.76
CA LYS A 687 -4.69 13.52 24.35
C LYS A 687 -5.86 13.30 23.38
N SER A 688 -7.02 12.92 23.88
CA SER A 688 -8.17 12.54 23.06
C SER A 688 -9.06 13.73 22.70
N PRO A 689 -9.66 13.75 21.49
CA PRO A 689 -10.62 14.78 21.09
C PRO A 689 -11.79 14.94 22.06
N ILE A 690 -12.24 13.83 22.68
CA ILE A 690 -13.37 13.84 23.62
C ILE A 690 -13.16 14.77 24.82
N SER A 691 -11.90 15.06 25.19
CA SER A 691 -11.56 16.03 26.25
C SER A 691 -11.97 17.48 25.91
N HIS A 692 -12.27 17.75 24.64
CA HIS A 692 -12.74 19.04 24.13
C HIS A 692 -14.21 19.02 23.69
N SER A 693 -14.93 17.92 23.89
CA SER A 693 -16.31 17.75 23.41
C SER A 693 -17.28 18.83 23.89
N SER A 694 -17.07 19.39 25.09
CA SER A 694 -17.90 20.48 25.65
C SER A 694 -17.77 21.81 24.92
N LYS A 695 -16.74 21.98 24.08
CA LYS A 695 -16.49 23.19 23.29
C LYS A 695 -17.07 23.13 21.88
N VAL A 696 -17.51 21.95 21.43
CA VAL A 696 -18.06 21.76 20.08
C VAL A 696 -19.35 22.56 19.94
N LEU A 697 -19.45 23.34 18.86
CA LEU A 697 -20.65 24.12 18.57
C LEU A 697 -21.64 23.29 17.75
N ALA A 698 -22.91 23.28 18.16
CA ALA A 698 -23.98 22.73 17.34
C ALA A 698 -24.29 23.67 16.17
N LEU A 699 -24.63 23.11 15.02
CA LEU A 699 -25.20 23.87 13.91
C LEU A 699 -26.60 24.32 14.34
N ASN A 700 -26.76 25.63 14.56
CA ASN A 700 -28.05 26.26 14.89
C ASN A 700 -28.94 26.39 13.66
#